data_AF-A0A3D2FNV5-F1
#
_entry.id   AF-A0A3D2FNV5-F1
#
_cell.length_a   1.000
_cell.length_b   1.000
_cell.length_c   1.000
_cell.angle_alpha   90.00
_cell.angle_beta   90.00
_cell.angle_gamma   90.00
#
_symmetry.space_group_name_H-M   'P 1'
#
loop_
_entity.id
_entity.type
_entity.pdbx_description
1 polymer ?
#
loop_
_entity_poly.entity_id
_entity_poly.type
_entity_poly.pdbx_seq_one_letter_code
_entity_poly.pdbx_strand_id
1 'polypeptide(L)'
;MFKNVYYMGASNISKEGFAVRIVNQRQNPPSEYDMGGKPYITQFGLDSLNESGVRQADELIDMENSSIVNMVSGELVFPTYHPFAYDSLAGGNKNAELQNVLGLGKMYTTTTQTEINNDSRFEMQIEYTNQSSNINLGFMIVEGSEQVFVDGLELKRGVDYQIDYFSGTLVMNEDLNPNAQLNILFDKHEIVSFDKKTILGTRAQMDFGDRSFIGATALYFNQSVINEKIEVGYEPTRNFIWGVNGRYEQPLEGLTRFIDQLPIINTEKASSFSIEGEVAQVMPNPNSINNPETGDPSGVAYIDDFEGAKRTTSFPIQRRFWKPSSPPLIYHSNKTLSHRNRAKMYWYNPYVQWRTKDIWPNQETSIRAQNETTDILVMNYKPLANQTHLPKDSLWAGIIATLYSGDYDQTQTKFFEIWLRNKNGSRSELSVDLGKISEDWDGNGTLNTEDIPVAGMIGDGLLDDAEDVGLDGCADESEDGWGGCLQFGETYNELLESGNTALINVADDIDPNDPNSDNWNYDEGTNDYKRINGTEGNALDAGRYPDTEDLDRTGFLDKTNDYFTKSFTLDDTTYFSGETVKDGQPTGWRLFRIPLSHFEMIDSTGNQEWNEIKFCRVRVTDTTQTWVQIAKIELVGNEWQELGVAPDSSNSYSKANSDSVFAISVINTEDNANYAPPKGVKGEYDRINEIRSKEQSLVLKFDNLSPRHKGAALKTLVNVTGDRAKSYLTYDKMKMYVYGNSPWIGNTETKVEFFMRFGLGEDYYELVQPVYNGWDETENRNTINLDLNWLTQLKLQDSTNVKKLNDTDTFSDSANIKSYTFNDENGISTGKQIKIKGAPALSRIKFFMVG
;
A
#
# COMPACT_ATOMS: atom_id res chain seq x y z
N MET A 1 7.58 -19.86 14.79
CA MET A 1 6.93 -20.18 13.51
C MET A 1 7.98 -20.70 12.55
N PHE A 2 7.71 -21.76 11.78
CA PHE A 2 8.63 -22.24 10.74
C PHE A 2 8.59 -21.29 9.54
N LYS A 3 9.76 -20.86 9.05
CA LYS A 3 9.90 -19.94 7.91
C LYS A 3 10.71 -20.56 6.75
N ASN A 4 10.84 -21.88 6.75
CA ASN A 4 11.60 -22.68 5.76
C ASN A 4 10.71 -23.62 4.93
N VAL A 5 9.39 -23.47 5.02
CA VAL A 5 8.39 -24.26 4.28
C VAL A 5 7.70 -23.34 3.29
N TYR A 6 7.67 -23.73 2.02
CA TYR A 6 7.14 -22.92 0.93
C TYR A 6 6.11 -23.71 0.13
N TYR A 7 4.95 -23.10 -0.14
CA TYR A 7 3.93 -23.69 -0.99
C TYR A 7 4.34 -23.59 -2.47
N MET A 8 4.26 -24.71 -3.20
CA MET A 8 4.68 -24.85 -4.59
C MET A 8 3.59 -24.44 -5.60
N GLY A 9 2.41 -24.03 -5.14
CA GLY A 9 1.32 -23.54 -5.99
C GLY A 9 0.22 -24.56 -6.32
N ALA A 10 0.45 -25.86 -6.10
CA ALA A 10 -0.55 -26.91 -6.28
C ALA A 10 -0.40 -28.05 -5.26
N SER A 11 -1.45 -28.84 -5.09
CA SER A 11 -1.47 -30.09 -4.31
C SER A 11 -1.58 -31.31 -5.23
N ASN A 12 -1.25 -32.49 -4.73
CA ASN A 12 -1.22 -33.75 -5.48
C ASN A 12 -0.39 -33.67 -6.77
N ILE A 13 0.83 -33.14 -6.65
CA ILE A 13 1.73 -32.92 -7.78
C ILE A 13 2.24 -34.27 -8.33
N SER A 14 2.17 -34.45 -9.66
CA SER A 14 2.78 -35.63 -10.31
C SER A 14 4.30 -35.59 -10.20
N LYS A 15 4.93 -36.76 -10.06
CA LYS A 15 6.39 -36.88 -10.11
C LYS A 15 6.93 -36.67 -11.53
N GLU A 16 6.14 -37.01 -12.55
CA GLU A 16 6.57 -36.86 -13.94
C GLU A 16 6.58 -35.38 -14.34
N GLY A 17 7.70 -34.93 -14.92
CA GLY A 17 7.88 -33.53 -15.33
C GLY A 17 8.07 -32.53 -14.17
N PHE A 18 8.25 -33.01 -12.93
CA PHE A 18 8.53 -32.13 -11.79
C PHE A 18 9.99 -31.69 -11.79
N ALA A 19 10.23 -30.39 -11.73
CA ALA A 19 11.55 -29.82 -11.57
C ALA A 19 11.49 -28.59 -10.66
N VAL A 20 12.53 -28.42 -9.84
CA VAL A 20 12.72 -27.26 -8.98
C VAL A 20 14.02 -26.58 -9.36
N ARG A 21 13.99 -25.26 -9.54
CA ARG A 21 15.18 -24.45 -9.77
C ARG A 21 15.23 -23.31 -8.75
N ILE A 22 16.43 -23.03 -8.24
CA ILE A 22 16.68 -21.90 -7.35
C ILE A 22 17.51 -20.87 -8.10
N VAL A 23 16.89 -19.77 -8.50
CA VAL A 23 17.50 -18.76 -9.39
C VAL A 23 17.95 -17.56 -8.58
N ASN A 24 19.23 -17.19 -8.69
CA ASN A 24 19.74 -15.97 -8.07
C ASN A 24 19.44 -14.75 -8.94
N GLN A 25 18.49 -13.94 -8.49
CA GLN A 25 18.02 -12.71 -9.13
C GLN A 25 18.97 -11.51 -8.98
N ARG A 26 20.10 -11.64 -8.27
CA ARG A 26 21.15 -10.62 -8.20
C ARG A 26 22.29 -10.85 -9.19
N GLN A 27 22.40 -12.04 -9.77
CA GLN A 27 23.33 -12.28 -10.87
C GLN A 27 22.87 -11.58 -12.16
N ASN A 28 23.80 -11.31 -13.08
CA ASN A 28 23.51 -10.67 -14.36
C ASN A 28 24.15 -11.44 -15.52
N PRO A 29 23.38 -12.25 -16.28
CA PRO A 29 21.94 -12.52 -16.13
C PRO A 29 21.61 -13.34 -14.85
N PRO A 30 20.34 -13.38 -14.40
CA PRO A 30 19.90 -14.32 -13.37
C PRO A 30 20.26 -15.76 -13.75
N SER A 31 20.67 -16.55 -12.78
CA SER A 31 21.21 -17.91 -13.01
C SER A 31 20.85 -18.84 -11.87
N GLU A 32 20.61 -20.11 -12.20
CA GLU A 32 20.48 -21.22 -11.24
C GLU A 32 21.84 -21.77 -10.79
N TYR A 33 22.92 -21.38 -11.47
CA TYR A 33 24.30 -21.74 -11.13
C TYR A 33 25.04 -20.57 -10.48
N ASP A 34 25.96 -20.88 -9.58
CA ASP A 34 26.96 -19.93 -9.12
C ASP A 34 28.01 -19.61 -10.21
N MET A 35 28.92 -18.67 -9.92
CA MET A 35 30.00 -18.31 -10.86
C MET A 35 31.02 -19.46 -11.10
N GLY A 36 31.02 -20.50 -10.28
CA GLY A 36 31.82 -21.71 -10.43
C GLY A 36 31.12 -22.82 -11.20
N GLY A 37 29.87 -22.63 -11.63
CA GLY A 37 29.07 -23.61 -12.36
C GLY A 37 28.37 -24.65 -11.48
N LYS A 38 28.27 -24.43 -10.15
CA LYS A 38 27.53 -25.32 -9.25
C LYS A 38 26.08 -24.84 -9.09
N PRO A 39 25.08 -25.72 -9.18
CA PRO A 39 23.68 -25.31 -9.06
C PRO A 39 23.31 -24.99 -7.61
N TYR A 40 22.46 -23.97 -7.44
CA TYR A 40 22.03 -23.52 -6.12
C TYR A 40 21.18 -24.56 -5.39
N ILE A 41 20.44 -25.41 -6.09
CA ILE A 41 19.62 -26.46 -5.48
C ILE A 41 20.45 -27.40 -4.58
N THR A 42 21.63 -27.81 -5.07
CA THR A 42 22.60 -28.60 -4.32
C THR A 42 23.20 -27.80 -3.17
N GLN A 43 23.54 -26.52 -3.39
CA GLN A 43 24.13 -25.66 -2.34
C GLN A 43 23.16 -25.40 -1.18
N PHE A 44 21.86 -25.31 -1.45
CA PHE A 44 20.80 -25.19 -0.43
C PHE A 44 20.46 -26.53 0.25
N GLY A 45 21.03 -27.64 -0.21
CA GLY A 45 20.85 -28.98 0.37
C GLY A 45 19.53 -29.65 -0.02
N LEU A 46 18.90 -29.20 -1.11
CA LEU A 46 17.69 -29.82 -1.66
C LEU A 46 18.02 -31.02 -2.57
N ASP A 47 19.27 -31.11 -3.01
CA ASP A 47 19.86 -32.19 -3.81
C ASP A 47 21.09 -32.70 -3.07
N SER A 48 21.02 -33.91 -2.53
CA SER A 48 22.10 -34.57 -1.80
C SER A 48 22.30 -36.02 -2.20
N LEU A 49 21.34 -36.61 -2.90
CA LEU A 49 21.31 -38.00 -3.30
C LEU A 49 21.15 -38.09 -4.83
N ASN A 50 21.71 -39.13 -5.43
CA ASN A 50 21.42 -39.43 -6.83
C ASN A 50 20.15 -40.28 -6.95
N GLU A 51 19.69 -40.54 -8.17
CA GLU A 51 18.56 -41.45 -8.46
C GLU A 51 18.62 -42.82 -7.76
N SER A 52 19.82 -43.32 -7.44
CA SER A 52 20.03 -44.61 -6.74
C SER A 52 20.00 -44.48 -5.20
N GLY A 53 19.76 -43.29 -4.65
CA GLY A 53 19.76 -43.01 -3.21
C GLY A 53 21.16 -42.95 -2.59
N VAL A 54 22.22 -42.87 -3.41
CA VAL A 54 23.61 -42.74 -2.95
C VAL A 54 23.91 -41.26 -2.73
N ARG A 55 24.69 -40.93 -1.69
CA ARG A 55 25.06 -39.55 -1.35
C ARG A 55 26.03 -38.92 -2.35
N GLN A 56 25.47 -38.52 -3.48
CA GLN A 56 26.13 -37.84 -4.58
C GLN A 56 25.06 -37.00 -5.27
N ALA A 57 25.25 -35.68 -5.31
CA ALA A 57 24.32 -34.77 -5.99
C ALA A 57 24.30 -35.02 -7.50
N ASP A 58 23.10 -34.99 -8.10
CA ASP A 58 22.88 -35.16 -9.54
C ASP A 58 22.16 -33.96 -10.19
N GLU A 59 22.11 -32.83 -9.48
CA GLU A 59 21.48 -31.57 -9.88
C GLU A 59 19.94 -31.63 -9.94
N LEU A 60 19.35 -32.77 -9.55
CA LEU A 60 17.91 -32.94 -9.42
C LEU A 60 17.52 -32.92 -7.94
N ILE A 61 16.32 -32.41 -7.65
CA ILE A 61 15.83 -32.36 -6.28
C ILE A 61 15.59 -33.78 -5.73
N ASP A 62 15.88 -34.00 -4.45
CA ASP A 62 15.65 -35.27 -3.75
C ASP A 62 14.13 -35.55 -3.56
N MET A 63 13.39 -35.83 -4.64
CA MET A 63 11.92 -35.93 -4.67
C MET A 63 11.32 -37.03 -3.78
N GLU A 64 12.08 -38.10 -3.52
CA GLU A 64 11.65 -39.21 -2.65
C GLU A 64 11.81 -38.88 -1.17
N ASN A 65 12.46 -37.76 -0.83
CA ASN A 65 12.63 -37.32 0.54
C ASN A 65 11.43 -36.45 0.96
N SER A 66 10.51 -37.05 1.73
CA SER A 66 9.34 -36.34 2.28
C SER A 66 9.68 -35.19 3.24
N SER A 67 10.94 -35.09 3.68
CA SER A 67 11.43 -33.97 4.50
C SER A 67 11.88 -32.77 3.66
N ILE A 68 12.01 -32.94 2.34
CA ILE A 68 12.40 -31.91 1.38
C ILE A 68 11.19 -31.53 0.50
N VAL A 69 10.47 -32.51 -0.05
CA VAL A 69 9.29 -32.25 -0.89
C VAL A 69 8.10 -33.08 -0.42
N ASN A 70 6.97 -32.43 -0.22
CA ASN A 70 5.68 -33.08 -0.03
C ASN A 70 4.75 -32.79 -1.21
N MET A 71 4.64 -33.76 -2.12
CA MET A 71 3.82 -33.63 -3.33
C MET A 71 2.31 -33.59 -3.04
N VAL A 72 1.86 -34.16 -1.92
CA VAL A 72 0.44 -34.20 -1.57
C VAL A 72 -0.03 -32.83 -1.12
N SER A 73 0.66 -32.22 -0.16
CA SER A 73 0.34 -30.87 0.33
C SER A 73 0.87 -29.75 -0.57
N GLY A 74 1.83 -30.05 -1.46
CA GLY A 74 2.44 -29.05 -2.32
C GLY A 74 3.52 -28.23 -1.60
N GLU A 75 4.27 -28.82 -0.68
CA GLU A 75 5.23 -28.10 0.16
C GLU A 75 6.68 -28.44 -0.20
N LEU A 76 7.51 -27.41 -0.35
CA LEU A 76 8.97 -27.48 -0.45
C LEU A 76 9.58 -27.02 0.88
N VAL A 77 10.39 -27.88 1.49
CA VAL A 77 10.97 -27.69 2.81
C VAL A 77 12.48 -27.62 2.69
N PHE A 78 13.07 -26.50 3.11
CA PHE A 78 14.51 -26.37 3.17
C PHE A 78 15.07 -27.04 4.44
N PRO A 79 16.21 -27.76 4.37
CA PRO A 79 16.80 -28.41 5.54
C PRO A 79 17.26 -27.47 6.65
N THR A 80 17.40 -26.18 6.35
CA THR A 80 17.85 -25.13 7.28
C THR A 80 16.65 -24.30 7.75
N TYR A 81 16.64 -23.84 9.01
CA TYR A 81 15.54 -23.01 9.56
C TYR A 81 15.42 -21.64 8.87
N HIS A 82 16.56 -21.02 8.56
CA HIS A 82 16.63 -19.74 7.85
C HIS A 82 17.51 -19.90 6.59
N PRO A 83 17.02 -20.57 5.53
CA PRO A 83 17.84 -20.99 4.39
C PRO A 83 18.50 -19.82 3.66
N PHE A 84 17.86 -18.65 3.65
CA PHE A 84 18.31 -17.46 2.93
C PHE A 84 19.10 -16.44 3.78
N ALA A 85 19.47 -16.80 5.01
CA ALA A 85 20.29 -15.96 5.90
C ALA A 85 21.64 -16.64 6.15
N TYR A 86 22.75 -15.90 5.99
CA TYR A 86 24.09 -16.42 6.27
C TYR A 86 24.65 -15.87 7.58
N ASP A 87 24.77 -16.71 8.61
CA ASP A 87 25.41 -16.46 9.93
C ASP A 87 24.98 -15.17 10.68
N SER A 88 24.11 -14.35 10.08
CA SER A 88 23.48 -13.16 10.62
C SER A 88 22.38 -13.52 11.62
N LEU A 89 21.90 -14.77 11.57
CA LEU A 89 20.82 -15.30 12.39
C LEU A 89 21.16 -16.70 12.87
N ALA A 90 20.87 -16.98 14.14
CA ALA A 90 20.92 -18.34 14.67
C ALA A 90 19.98 -19.25 13.84
N GLY A 91 20.50 -20.39 13.37
CA GLY A 91 19.77 -21.28 12.46
C GLY A 91 19.83 -20.89 10.97
N GLY A 92 20.67 -19.92 10.61
CA GLY A 92 21.03 -19.59 9.23
C GLY A 92 21.83 -20.68 8.52
N ASN A 93 21.97 -20.53 7.21
CA ASN A 93 22.70 -21.45 6.35
C ASN A 93 24.21 -21.32 6.58
N LYS A 94 24.88 -22.46 6.82
CA LYS A 94 26.32 -22.55 7.13
C LYS A 94 27.17 -22.98 5.93
N ASN A 95 26.58 -23.12 4.75
CA ASN A 95 27.33 -23.44 3.55
C ASN A 95 28.22 -22.26 3.15
N ALA A 96 29.54 -22.45 3.17
CA ALA A 96 30.52 -21.43 2.83
C ALA A 96 30.40 -20.94 1.38
N GLU A 97 29.86 -21.76 0.47
CA GLU A 97 29.66 -21.40 -0.94
C GLU A 97 28.55 -20.35 -1.11
N LEU A 98 27.56 -20.35 -0.20
CA LEU A 98 26.44 -19.42 -0.22
C LEU A 98 26.74 -18.09 0.49
N GLN A 99 27.83 -18.00 1.25
CA GLN A 99 28.15 -16.84 2.11
C GLN A 99 28.07 -15.50 1.39
N ASN A 100 28.62 -15.41 0.18
CA ASN A 100 28.73 -14.13 -0.54
C ASN A 100 27.45 -13.76 -1.30
N VAL A 101 26.49 -14.68 -1.41
CA VAL A 101 25.26 -14.50 -2.20
C VAL A 101 24.00 -14.44 -1.34
N LEU A 102 24.07 -14.82 -0.07
CA LEU A 102 22.96 -14.74 0.88
C LEU A 102 22.74 -13.33 1.42
N GLY A 103 21.51 -13.07 1.87
CA GLY A 103 21.10 -11.81 2.48
C GLY A 103 21.26 -11.79 4.00
N LEU A 104 20.83 -10.69 4.61
CA LEU A 104 20.78 -10.54 6.06
C LEU A 104 19.67 -11.42 6.69
N GLY A 105 18.70 -11.87 5.89
CA GLY A 105 17.57 -12.66 6.34
C GLY A 105 16.42 -11.82 6.87
N LYS A 106 16.16 -10.65 6.26
CA LYS A 106 15.12 -9.71 6.75
C LYS A 106 13.73 -10.33 6.84
N MET A 107 13.37 -11.25 5.94
CA MET A 107 12.12 -12.02 6.02
C MET A 107 11.92 -12.80 7.34
N TYR A 108 13.01 -13.10 8.05
CA TYR A 108 12.95 -13.83 9.31
C TYR A 108 12.78 -12.90 10.51
N THR A 109 13.25 -11.66 10.44
CA THR A 109 13.34 -10.73 11.57
C THR A 109 12.43 -9.51 11.50
N THR A 110 11.86 -9.18 10.35
CA THR A 110 10.94 -8.05 10.18
C THR A 110 9.69 -8.44 9.42
N THR A 111 8.60 -7.72 9.65
CA THR A 111 7.36 -7.75 8.87
C THR A 111 7.34 -6.66 7.78
N THR A 112 8.34 -5.78 7.75
CA THR A 112 8.42 -4.67 6.80
C THR A 112 8.74 -5.17 5.39
N GLN A 113 7.72 -5.18 4.52
CA GLN A 113 7.83 -5.70 3.16
C GLN A 113 8.96 -5.06 2.33
N THR A 114 9.20 -3.76 2.49
CA THR A 114 10.28 -3.04 1.78
C THR A 114 11.66 -3.60 2.11
N GLU A 115 11.94 -3.86 3.40
CA GLU A 115 13.20 -4.47 3.83
C GLU A 115 13.34 -5.92 3.35
N ILE A 116 12.24 -6.67 3.39
CA ILE A 116 12.18 -8.05 2.89
C ILE A 116 12.48 -8.10 1.39
N ASN A 117 11.81 -7.25 0.60
CA ASN A 117 11.99 -7.18 -0.84
C ASN A 117 13.41 -6.72 -1.21
N ASN A 118 13.95 -5.74 -0.49
CA ASN A 118 15.31 -5.24 -0.74
C ASN A 118 16.39 -6.25 -0.36
N ASP A 119 16.16 -7.10 0.66
CA ASP A 119 17.09 -8.17 1.02
C ASP A 119 16.88 -9.44 0.18
N SER A 120 15.77 -9.56 -0.55
CA SER A 120 15.48 -10.72 -1.40
C SER A 120 16.48 -10.86 -2.56
N ARG A 121 16.90 -12.11 -2.81
CA ARG A 121 17.95 -12.47 -3.79
C ARG A 121 17.62 -13.66 -4.66
N PHE A 122 16.79 -14.58 -4.18
CA PHE A 122 16.51 -15.85 -4.85
C PHE A 122 15.04 -15.94 -5.22
N GLU A 123 14.77 -16.59 -6.34
CA GLU A 123 13.45 -16.99 -6.80
C GLU A 123 13.41 -18.51 -6.94
N MET A 124 12.29 -19.11 -6.57
CA MET A 124 12.06 -20.55 -6.75
C MET A 124 11.15 -20.74 -7.96
N GLN A 125 11.61 -21.51 -8.92
CA GLN A 125 10.85 -21.86 -10.11
C GLN A 125 10.50 -23.34 -10.02
N ILE A 126 9.21 -23.63 -10.02
CA ILE A 126 8.66 -24.99 -9.91
C ILE A 126 7.94 -25.31 -11.21
N GLU A 127 8.41 -26.34 -11.89
CA GLU A 127 7.78 -26.92 -13.08
C GLU A 127 7.12 -28.23 -12.64
N TYR A 128 5.88 -28.48 -13.04
CA TYR A 128 5.19 -29.75 -12.81
C TYR A 128 4.06 -29.96 -13.81
N THR A 129 3.65 -31.21 -13.97
CA THR A 129 2.53 -31.59 -14.85
C THR A 129 1.53 -32.41 -14.06
N ASN A 130 0.31 -31.90 -13.86
CA ASN A 130 -0.74 -32.66 -13.20
C ASN A 130 -1.69 -33.25 -14.23
N GLN A 131 -2.03 -34.52 -14.09
CA GLN A 131 -3.08 -35.14 -14.89
C GLN A 131 -4.42 -34.50 -14.50
N SER A 132 -5.01 -33.78 -15.43
CA SER A 132 -6.33 -33.19 -15.29
C SER A 132 -7.11 -33.47 -16.56
N SER A 133 -8.32 -34.02 -16.42
CA SER A 133 -9.30 -34.08 -17.51
C SER A 133 -9.84 -32.69 -17.89
N ASN A 134 -9.61 -31.71 -17.00
CA ASN A 134 -10.13 -30.36 -17.11
C ASN A 134 -8.99 -29.41 -17.42
N ILE A 135 -9.02 -28.80 -18.59
CA ILE A 135 -8.10 -27.77 -19.03
C ILE A 135 -8.78 -26.43 -18.78
N ASN A 136 -8.24 -25.64 -17.85
CA ASN A 136 -8.79 -24.32 -17.53
C ASN A 136 -8.19 -23.26 -18.46
N LEU A 137 -9.00 -22.72 -19.37
CA LEU A 137 -8.64 -21.64 -20.29
C LEU A 137 -8.90 -20.24 -19.70
N GLY A 138 -9.56 -20.18 -18.54
CA GLY A 138 -10.00 -18.95 -17.87
C GLY A 138 -11.44 -18.55 -18.22
N PHE A 139 -12.09 -17.81 -17.33
CA PHE A 139 -13.52 -17.48 -17.44
C PHE A 139 -13.87 -16.64 -18.68
N MET A 140 -15.09 -16.83 -19.18
CA MET A 140 -15.71 -16.08 -20.31
C MET A 140 -14.93 -16.17 -21.63
N ILE A 141 -14.70 -17.39 -22.10
CA ILE A 141 -14.18 -17.65 -23.45
C ILE A 141 -15.22 -17.20 -24.48
N VAL A 142 -14.77 -16.55 -25.56
CA VAL A 142 -15.63 -16.14 -26.67
C VAL A 142 -16.13 -17.40 -27.36
N GLU A 143 -17.46 -17.56 -27.44
CA GLU A 143 -18.09 -18.75 -28.01
C GLU A 143 -17.62 -18.99 -29.45
N GLY A 144 -17.04 -20.16 -29.71
CA GLY A 144 -16.54 -20.58 -31.02
C GLY A 144 -15.18 -20.00 -31.45
N SER A 145 -14.48 -19.29 -30.56
CA SER A 145 -13.13 -18.80 -30.84
C SER A 145 -12.05 -19.86 -30.70
N GLU A 146 -12.36 -20.99 -30.06
CA GLU A 146 -11.37 -22.00 -29.72
C GLU A 146 -10.99 -22.87 -30.92
N GLN A 147 -9.68 -23.08 -31.09
CA GLN A 147 -9.08 -24.04 -32.02
C GLN A 147 -8.15 -24.93 -31.22
N VAL A 148 -8.45 -26.23 -31.20
CA VAL A 148 -7.74 -27.23 -30.40
C VAL A 148 -6.95 -28.13 -31.34
N PHE A 149 -5.65 -28.21 -31.15
CA PHE A 149 -4.75 -29.04 -31.95
C PHE A 149 -4.05 -30.07 -31.05
N VAL A 150 -4.00 -31.32 -31.50
CA VAL A 150 -3.18 -32.38 -30.89
C VAL A 150 -2.19 -32.87 -31.93
N ASP A 151 -0.89 -32.76 -31.65
CA ASP A 151 0.20 -33.09 -32.58
C ASP A 151 0.03 -32.43 -33.97
N GLY A 152 -0.54 -31.22 -33.98
CA GLY A 152 -0.83 -30.45 -35.19
C GLY A 152 -2.13 -30.81 -35.92
N LEU A 153 -2.90 -31.80 -35.44
CA LEU A 153 -4.22 -32.15 -35.97
C LEU A 153 -5.32 -31.40 -35.20
N GLU A 154 -6.16 -30.67 -35.93
CA GLU A 154 -7.29 -29.94 -35.35
C GLU A 154 -8.41 -30.88 -34.91
N LEU A 155 -8.83 -30.75 -33.66
CA LEU A 155 -9.91 -31.51 -33.03
C LEU A 155 -11.27 -30.82 -33.22
N LYS A 156 -12.33 -31.62 -33.21
CA LYS A 156 -13.71 -31.16 -33.41
C LYS A 156 -14.46 -31.02 -32.09
N ARG A 157 -14.98 -29.81 -31.84
CA ARG A 157 -15.88 -29.52 -30.72
C ARG A 157 -17.11 -30.43 -30.74
N GLY A 158 -17.47 -30.97 -29.59
CA GLY A 158 -18.61 -31.86 -29.37
C GLY A 158 -18.37 -33.32 -29.77
N VAL A 159 -17.27 -33.61 -30.46
CA VAL A 159 -16.85 -34.98 -30.82
C VAL A 159 -15.63 -35.36 -30.00
N ASP A 160 -14.56 -34.58 -30.11
CA ASP A 160 -13.26 -34.88 -29.51
C ASP A 160 -13.07 -34.18 -28.15
N TYR A 161 -13.73 -33.04 -27.94
CA TYR A 161 -13.73 -32.30 -26.68
C TYR A 161 -15.05 -31.54 -26.46
N GLN A 162 -15.31 -31.15 -25.22
CA GLN A 162 -16.36 -30.23 -24.82
C GLN A 162 -15.75 -29.02 -24.14
N ILE A 163 -16.40 -27.86 -24.25
CA ILE A 163 -15.95 -26.63 -23.60
C ILE A 163 -17.15 -25.95 -22.94
N ASP A 164 -16.98 -25.53 -21.70
CA ASP A 164 -17.88 -24.58 -21.03
C ASP A 164 -17.28 -23.19 -21.19
N TYR A 165 -17.92 -22.36 -22.03
CA TYR A 165 -17.46 -21.01 -22.33
C TYR A 165 -17.54 -20.06 -21.13
N PHE A 166 -18.40 -20.31 -20.15
CA PHE A 166 -18.51 -19.45 -18.98
C PHE A 166 -17.36 -19.69 -18.01
N SER A 167 -17.13 -20.95 -17.62
CA SER A 167 -16.02 -21.30 -16.73
C SER A 167 -14.66 -21.34 -17.43
N GLY A 168 -14.64 -21.48 -18.76
CA GLY A 168 -13.44 -21.71 -19.54
C GLY A 168 -12.89 -23.12 -19.42
N THR A 169 -13.70 -24.06 -18.92
CA THR A 169 -13.25 -25.44 -18.72
C THR A 169 -13.42 -26.22 -20.02
N LEU A 170 -12.31 -26.68 -20.59
CA LEU A 170 -12.29 -27.61 -21.70
C LEU A 170 -12.05 -29.03 -21.16
N VAL A 171 -12.88 -29.97 -21.58
CA VAL A 171 -12.83 -31.38 -21.20
C VAL A 171 -12.65 -32.22 -22.45
N MET A 172 -11.62 -33.06 -22.47
CA MET A 172 -11.40 -34.00 -23.56
C MET A 172 -12.37 -35.18 -23.44
N ASN A 173 -12.92 -35.66 -24.55
CA ASN A 173 -13.82 -36.82 -24.55
C ASN A 173 -13.05 -38.15 -24.57
N GLU A 174 -11.78 -38.14 -24.96
CA GLU A 174 -10.87 -39.29 -24.95
C GLU A 174 -9.57 -38.92 -24.22
N ASP A 175 -8.96 -39.92 -23.59
CA ASP A 175 -7.65 -39.77 -22.94
C ASP A 175 -6.57 -39.51 -23.99
N LEU A 176 -5.90 -38.37 -23.88
CA LEU A 176 -4.76 -38.05 -24.74
C LEU A 176 -3.53 -38.86 -24.33
N ASN A 177 -2.69 -39.18 -25.31
CA ASN A 177 -1.36 -39.73 -25.02
C ASN A 177 -0.57 -38.71 -24.16
N PRO A 178 0.08 -39.12 -23.06
CA PRO A 178 0.85 -38.23 -22.21
C PRO A 178 1.92 -37.40 -22.93
N ASN A 179 2.43 -37.88 -24.07
CA ASN A 179 3.45 -37.18 -24.87
C ASN A 179 2.88 -36.33 -26.01
N ALA A 180 1.55 -36.28 -26.20
CA ALA A 180 0.95 -35.53 -27.28
C ALA A 180 1.00 -34.02 -26.98
N GLN A 181 1.37 -33.22 -27.98
CA GLN A 181 1.42 -31.77 -27.83
C GLN A 181 0.03 -31.18 -28.09
N LEU A 182 -0.63 -30.71 -27.03
CA LEU A 182 -1.89 -30.00 -27.08
C LEU A 182 -1.64 -28.49 -27.23
N ASN A 183 -2.16 -27.88 -28.29
CA ASN A 183 -2.15 -26.44 -28.50
C ASN A 183 -3.58 -25.92 -28.62
N ILE A 184 -3.96 -24.94 -27.81
CA ILE A 184 -5.31 -24.38 -27.79
C ILE A 184 -5.20 -22.88 -28.02
N LEU A 185 -5.74 -22.42 -29.15
CA LEU A 185 -5.91 -21.01 -29.46
C LEU A 185 -7.33 -20.64 -29.10
N PHE A 186 -7.55 -19.52 -28.42
CA PHE A 186 -8.89 -19.06 -28.05
C PHE A 186 -8.88 -17.57 -27.74
N ASP A 187 -10.04 -16.94 -27.87
CA ASP A 187 -10.27 -15.57 -27.42
C ASP A 187 -11.08 -15.57 -26.13
N LYS A 188 -10.83 -14.61 -25.25
CA LYS A 188 -11.60 -14.43 -23.99
C LYS A 188 -12.13 -13.02 -23.87
N HIS A 189 -13.31 -12.87 -23.27
CA HIS A 189 -13.82 -11.58 -22.86
C HIS A 189 -13.06 -11.09 -21.62
N GLU A 190 -12.43 -9.92 -21.71
CA GLU A 190 -11.91 -9.24 -20.53
C GLU A 190 -13.08 -8.77 -19.66
N ILE A 191 -13.25 -9.36 -18.46
CA ILE A 191 -14.31 -9.02 -17.49
C ILE A 191 -14.22 -7.55 -17.07
N VAL A 192 -12.98 -7.09 -16.87
CA VAL A 192 -12.66 -5.74 -16.45
C VAL A 192 -11.50 -5.26 -17.33
N SER A 193 -11.82 -4.38 -18.28
CA SER A 193 -10.83 -3.67 -19.10
C SER A 193 -10.96 -2.19 -18.76
N PHE A 194 -9.92 -1.60 -18.15
CA PHE A 194 -9.88 -0.17 -17.83
C PHE A 194 -9.47 0.69 -19.03
N ASP A 195 -9.01 0.04 -20.10
CA ASP A 195 -8.65 0.63 -21.37
C ASP A 195 -9.65 0.26 -22.46
N LYS A 196 -9.88 1.20 -23.38
CA LYS A 196 -10.67 1.01 -24.59
C LYS A 196 -9.74 0.72 -25.75
N LYS A 197 -9.91 -0.44 -26.38
CA LYS A 197 -9.15 -0.88 -27.57
C LYS A 197 -10.02 -0.67 -28.82
N THR A 198 -9.48 0.02 -29.82
CA THR A 198 -10.14 0.30 -31.10
C THR A 198 -9.26 -0.18 -32.24
N ILE A 199 -9.80 -1.05 -33.10
CA ILE A 199 -9.13 -1.51 -34.32
C ILE A 199 -9.93 -1.04 -35.52
N LEU A 200 -9.29 -0.27 -36.39
CA LEU A 200 -9.86 0.18 -37.66
C LEU A 200 -8.95 -0.29 -38.77
N GLY A 201 -9.49 -1.00 -39.74
CA GLY A 201 -8.67 -1.61 -40.77
C GLY A 201 -9.35 -1.63 -42.12
N THR A 202 -8.55 -1.66 -43.17
CA THR A 202 -8.99 -1.98 -44.52
C THR A 202 -8.05 -3.00 -45.13
N ARG A 203 -8.61 -3.93 -45.90
CA ARG A 203 -7.87 -4.88 -46.70
C ARG A 203 -8.42 -4.84 -48.11
N ALA A 204 -7.54 -4.60 -49.08
CA ALA A 204 -7.82 -4.73 -50.49
C ALA A 204 -7.18 -6.03 -50.99
N GLN A 205 -7.94 -6.85 -51.72
CA GLN A 205 -7.43 -8.06 -52.33
C GLN A 205 -7.81 -8.06 -53.81
N MET A 206 -6.86 -8.46 -54.65
CA MET A 206 -7.04 -8.67 -56.07
C MET A 206 -6.68 -10.12 -56.40
N ASP A 207 -7.67 -10.87 -56.84
CA ASP A 207 -7.52 -12.28 -57.20
C ASP A 207 -7.12 -12.43 -58.68
N PHE A 208 -6.19 -13.34 -58.95
CA PHE A 208 -5.72 -13.71 -60.29
C PHE A 208 -6.01 -15.20 -60.53
N GLY A 209 -7.25 -15.50 -60.91
CA GLY A 209 -7.76 -16.87 -61.04
C GLY A 209 -8.21 -17.44 -59.69
N ASP A 210 -8.42 -18.75 -59.61
CA ASP A 210 -9.08 -19.37 -58.46
C ASP A 210 -8.15 -19.61 -57.25
N ARG A 211 -6.82 -19.47 -57.45
CA ARG A 211 -5.81 -19.90 -56.45
C ARG A 211 -4.69 -18.90 -56.17
N SER A 212 -4.63 -17.81 -56.93
CA SER A 212 -3.61 -16.78 -56.78
C SER A 212 -4.23 -15.43 -56.44
N PHE A 213 -3.58 -14.65 -55.56
CA PHE A 213 -4.05 -13.32 -55.15
C PHE A 213 -2.88 -12.41 -54.75
N ILE A 214 -3.14 -11.10 -54.77
CA ILE A 214 -2.34 -10.10 -54.06
C ILE A 214 -3.26 -9.30 -53.13
N GLY A 215 -2.83 -9.12 -51.88
CA GLY A 215 -3.54 -8.39 -50.85
C GLY A 215 -2.68 -7.25 -50.30
N ALA A 216 -3.33 -6.13 -49.98
CA ALA A 216 -2.76 -5.03 -49.23
C ALA A 216 -3.64 -4.77 -48.01
N THR A 217 -3.03 -4.63 -46.85
CA THR A 217 -3.70 -4.44 -45.56
C THR A 217 -3.18 -3.18 -44.90
N ALA A 218 -4.08 -2.39 -44.32
CA ALA A 218 -3.75 -1.27 -43.46
C ALA A 218 -4.64 -1.34 -42.21
N LEU A 219 -4.04 -1.41 -41.03
CA LEU A 219 -4.70 -1.50 -39.74
C LEU A 219 -4.21 -0.38 -38.83
N TYR A 220 -5.14 0.26 -38.14
CA TYR A 220 -4.90 1.22 -37.09
C TYR A 220 -5.45 0.65 -35.78
N PHE A 221 -4.55 0.45 -34.82
CA PHE A 221 -4.86 0.01 -33.47
C PHE A 221 -4.65 1.18 -32.51
N ASN A 222 -5.66 1.49 -31.69
CA ASN A 222 -5.58 2.52 -30.67
C ASN A 222 -6.13 2.01 -29.35
N GLN A 223 -5.27 1.99 -28.34
CA GLN A 223 -5.62 1.77 -26.95
C GLN A 223 -5.73 3.13 -26.27
N SER A 224 -6.78 3.35 -25.47
CA SER A 224 -6.96 4.59 -24.71
C SER A 224 -7.41 4.27 -23.29
N VAL A 225 -6.84 4.96 -22.31
CA VAL A 225 -7.17 4.86 -20.88
C VAL A 225 -7.98 6.07 -20.44
N ILE A 226 -8.78 5.92 -19.37
CA ILE A 226 -9.53 7.02 -18.77
C ILE A 226 -8.58 7.97 -18.02
N ASN A 227 -7.62 7.39 -17.28
CA ASN A 227 -6.62 8.11 -16.52
C ASN A 227 -5.38 8.43 -17.37
N GLU A 228 -4.89 9.67 -17.32
CA GLU A 228 -3.68 10.11 -18.02
C GLU A 228 -2.42 10.01 -17.15
N LYS A 229 -2.54 9.89 -15.81
CA LYS A 229 -1.44 9.59 -14.91
C LYS A 229 -1.26 8.07 -14.79
N ILE A 230 -0.51 7.50 -15.73
CA ILE A 230 -0.25 6.06 -15.79
C ILE A 230 1.15 5.70 -15.26
N GLU A 231 1.24 4.59 -14.54
CA GLU A 231 2.53 4.03 -14.14
C GLU A 231 3.26 3.35 -15.31
N VAL A 232 4.60 3.31 -15.22
CA VAL A 232 5.42 2.51 -16.15
C VAL A 232 4.98 1.05 -16.14
N GLY A 233 4.73 0.49 -17.34
CA GLY A 233 4.21 -0.87 -17.57
C GLY A 233 2.70 -0.93 -17.88
N TYR A 234 1.98 0.20 -17.81
CA TYR A 234 0.54 0.31 -18.09
C TYR A 234 0.22 1.29 -19.23
N GLU A 235 1.17 1.50 -20.14
CA GLU A 235 1.07 2.50 -21.20
C GLU A 235 0.07 2.10 -22.30
N PRO A 236 -0.80 3.03 -22.75
CA PRO A 236 -1.65 2.79 -23.90
C PRO A 236 -0.87 2.91 -25.20
N THR A 237 -0.94 1.87 -26.02
CA THR A 237 -0.23 1.81 -27.31
C THR A 237 -1.10 2.27 -28.48
N ARG A 238 -0.45 2.82 -29.50
CA ARG A 238 -1.06 3.14 -30.80
C ARG A 238 -0.20 2.59 -31.92
N ASN A 239 -0.73 1.69 -32.72
CA ASN A 239 0.04 1.04 -33.79
C ASN A 239 -0.63 1.28 -35.13
N PHE A 240 0.16 1.60 -36.15
CA PHE A 240 -0.27 1.53 -37.53
C PHE A 240 0.48 0.40 -38.23
N ILE A 241 -0.25 -0.60 -38.72
CA ILE A 241 0.30 -1.76 -39.40
C ILE A 241 -0.09 -1.66 -40.86
N TRP A 242 0.85 -1.80 -41.76
CA TRP A 242 0.55 -1.99 -43.17
C TRP A 242 1.31 -3.18 -43.71
N GLY A 243 0.72 -3.89 -44.67
CA GLY A 243 1.36 -5.05 -45.27
C GLY A 243 0.84 -5.37 -46.64
N VAL A 244 1.66 -6.05 -47.43
CA VAL A 244 1.34 -6.60 -48.73
C VAL A 244 1.64 -8.08 -48.69
N ASN A 245 0.65 -8.90 -49.00
CA ASN A 245 0.82 -10.34 -49.13
C ASN A 245 0.37 -10.82 -50.50
N GLY A 246 0.93 -11.93 -50.97
CA GLY A 246 0.55 -12.49 -52.25
C GLY A 246 0.84 -13.96 -52.30
N ARG A 247 -0.06 -14.70 -52.95
CA ARG A 247 0.09 -16.11 -53.23
C ARG A 247 -0.05 -16.32 -54.73
N TYR A 248 0.89 -17.05 -55.32
CA TYR A 248 0.79 -17.54 -56.68
C TYR A 248 0.82 -19.07 -56.65
N GLU A 249 -0.28 -19.70 -57.06
CA GLU A 249 -0.39 -21.16 -57.13
C GLU A 249 -0.76 -21.58 -58.55
N GLN A 250 0.02 -22.51 -59.10
CA GLN A 250 -0.19 -23.11 -60.41
C GLN A 250 -0.20 -24.64 -60.32
N PRO A 251 -1.27 -25.32 -60.78
CA PRO A 251 -1.27 -26.77 -60.88
C PRO A 251 -0.25 -27.25 -61.92
N LEU A 252 0.54 -28.26 -61.55
CA LEU A 252 1.57 -28.88 -62.39
C LEU A 252 1.05 -30.21 -62.95
N GLU A 253 0.03 -30.15 -63.81
CA GLU A 253 -0.59 -31.36 -64.38
C GLU A 253 0.43 -32.27 -65.10
N GLY A 254 1.45 -31.69 -65.73
CA GLY A 254 2.51 -32.45 -66.40
C GLY A 254 3.39 -33.26 -65.42
N LEU A 255 3.61 -32.74 -64.21
CA LEU A 255 4.34 -33.46 -63.17
C LEU A 255 3.48 -34.58 -62.57
N THR A 256 2.19 -34.31 -62.31
CA THR A 256 1.22 -35.33 -61.88
C THR A 256 1.21 -36.50 -62.85
N ARG A 257 1.05 -36.20 -64.16
CA ARG A 257 1.04 -37.23 -65.21
C ARG A 257 2.38 -37.97 -65.36
N PHE A 258 3.52 -37.32 -65.09
CA PHE A 258 4.83 -37.96 -65.10
C PHE A 258 5.00 -38.93 -63.92
N ILE A 259 4.54 -38.53 -62.73
CA ILE A 259 4.57 -39.37 -61.53
C ILE A 259 3.65 -40.59 -61.70
N ASP A 260 2.46 -40.41 -62.30
CA ASP A 260 1.53 -41.51 -62.62
C ASP A 260 2.08 -42.52 -63.64
N GLN A 261 3.12 -42.17 -64.41
CA GLN A 261 3.76 -43.09 -65.36
C GLN A 261 4.83 -43.98 -64.72
N LEU A 262 5.23 -43.74 -63.47
CA LEU A 262 6.17 -44.59 -62.77
C LEU A 262 5.47 -45.87 -62.29
N PRO A 263 5.93 -47.06 -62.70
CA PRO A 263 5.31 -48.30 -62.24
C PRO A 263 5.47 -48.38 -60.72
N ILE A 264 4.34 -48.55 -60.01
CA ILE A 264 4.14 -48.67 -58.54
C ILE A 264 3.40 -47.47 -57.89
N ILE A 265 3.30 -46.29 -58.52
CA ILE A 265 2.66 -45.09 -57.90
C ILE A 265 1.46 -44.61 -58.74
N ASN A 266 0.30 -44.42 -58.10
CA ASN A 266 -0.87 -43.74 -58.67
C ASN A 266 -1.18 -42.51 -57.80
N THR A 267 -1.23 -41.31 -58.39
CA THR A 267 -1.54 -40.08 -57.65
C THR A 267 -3.03 -39.76 -57.71
N GLU A 268 -3.68 -39.70 -56.54
CA GLU A 268 -5.10 -39.30 -56.41
C GLU A 268 -5.28 -37.77 -56.30
N LYS A 269 -4.21 -37.04 -55.99
CA LYS A 269 -4.21 -35.58 -55.82
C LYS A 269 -3.28 -34.94 -56.86
N ALA A 270 -3.73 -33.84 -57.47
CA ALA A 270 -2.95 -33.09 -58.44
C ALA A 270 -1.74 -32.40 -57.76
N SER A 271 -0.57 -32.48 -58.41
CA SER A 271 0.60 -31.69 -58.02
C SER A 271 0.37 -30.20 -58.31
N SER A 272 0.76 -29.31 -57.40
CA SER A 272 0.78 -27.87 -57.62
C SER A 272 2.10 -27.25 -57.14
N PHE A 273 2.42 -26.11 -57.74
CA PHE A 273 3.50 -25.23 -57.34
C PHE A 273 2.89 -23.98 -56.73
N SER A 274 3.25 -23.66 -55.49
CA SER A 274 2.81 -22.46 -54.80
C SER A 274 4.01 -21.66 -54.31
N ILE A 275 3.98 -20.35 -54.53
CA ILE A 275 4.86 -19.39 -53.88
C ILE A 275 4.00 -18.37 -53.14
N GLU A 276 4.35 -18.11 -51.89
CA GLU A 276 3.70 -17.12 -51.05
C GLU A 276 4.76 -16.17 -50.50
N GLY A 277 4.39 -14.89 -50.41
CA GLY A 277 5.25 -13.87 -49.84
C GLY A 277 4.41 -12.82 -49.11
N GLU A 278 4.93 -12.36 -47.98
CA GLU A 278 4.34 -11.30 -47.18
C GLU A 278 5.42 -10.32 -46.75
N VAL A 279 5.10 -9.02 -46.84
CA VAL A 279 5.90 -7.93 -46.28
C VAL A 279 4.96 -7.07 -45.47
N ALA A 280 5.21 -6.95 -44.17
CA ALA A 280 4.45 -6.10 -43.27
C ALA A 280 5.39 -5.21 -42.46
N GLN A 281 4.96 -4.01 -42.14
CA GLN A 281 5.65 -3.08 -41.25
C GLN A 281 4.67 -2.56 -40.22
N VAL A 282 5.12 -2.54 -38.96
CA VAL A 282 4.43 -1.88 -37.85
C VAL A 282 5.13 -0.54 -37.59
N MET A 283 4.35 0.52 -37.50
CA MET A 283 4.75 1.84 -37.00
C MET A 283 4.15 1.99 -35.60
N PRO A 284 4.89 1.62 -34.54
CA PRO A 284 4.38 1.66 -33.19
C PRO A 284 4.57 3.05 -32.58
N ASN A 285 3.59 3.47 -31.80
CA ASN A 285 3.72 4.48 -30.77
C ASN A 285 3.45 3.77 -29.43
N PRO A 286 4.50 3.48 -28.64
CA PRO A 286 4.39 2.67 -27.43
C PRO A 286 3.68 3.40 -26.28
N ASN A 287 3.62 4.74 -26.30
CA ASN A 287 2.92 5.51 -25.29
C ASN A 287 2.27 6.76 -25.91
N SER A 288 0.95 6.77 -25.94
CA SER A 288 0.18 7.86 -26.54
C SER A 288 -0.21 9.00 -25.58
N ILE A 289 0.17 8.91 -24.30
CA ILE A 289 -0.06 9.94 -23.29
C ILE A 289 1.02 11.01 -23.37
N ASN A 290 0.62 12.29 -23.42
CA ASN A 290 1.53 13.42 -23.54
C ASN A 290 1.19 14.48 -22.49
N ASN A 291 2.20 15.20 -22.02
CA ASN A 291 2.03 16.39 -21.20
C ASN A 291 2.75 17.60 -21.83
N PRO A 292 2.10 18.37 -22.71
CA PRO A 292 2.72 19.52 -23.35
C PRO A 292 3.02 20.66 -22.37
N GLU A 293 2.31 20.75 -21.23
CA GLU A 293 2.53 21.80 -20.23
C GLU A 293 3.89 21.64 -19.53
N THR A 294 4.40 20.41 -19.38
CA THR A 294 5.75 20.10 -18.85
C THR A 294 6.82 20.01 -19.95
N GLY A 295 6.45 20.27 -21.21
CA GLY A 295 7.35 20.13 -22.35
C GLY A 295 7.62 18.68 -22.75
N ASP A 296 6.67 17.77 -22.48
CA ASP A 296 6.74 16.33 -22.78
C ASP A 296 5.66 15.90 -23.79
N PRO A 297 5.85 16.19 -25.09
CA PRO A 297 4.85 15.93 -26.12
C PRO A 297 4.89 14.49 -26.68
N SER A 298 5.76 13.62 -26.17
CA SER A 298 6.12 12.34 -26.83
C SER A 298 6.17 11.17 -25.84
N GLY A 299 5.06 10.86 -25.18
CA GLY A 299 4.96 9.74 -24.23
C GLY A 299 5.43 10.11 -22.83
N VAL A 300 4.51 10.07 -21.86
CA VAL A 300 4.79 10.27 -20.43
C VAL A 300 4.22 9.09 -19.64
N ALA A 301 5.04 8.55 -18.74
CA ALA A 301 4.61 7.60 -17.73
C ALA A 301 5.33 7.92 -16.42
N TYR A 302 4.69 7.57 -15.32
CA TYR A 302 5.14 7.90 -13.98
C TYR A 302 5.84 6.70 -13.36
N ILE A 303 7.03 6.94 -12.81
CA ILE A 303 7.73 5.95 -11.98
C ILE A 303 7.13 5.97 -10.58
N ASP A 304 7.00 7.18 -10.05
CA ASP A 304 6.34 7.55 -8.82
C ASP A 304 5.93 9.02 -8.98
N ASP A 305 4.67 9.33 -8.71
CA ASP A 305 4.13 10.70 -8.71
C ASP A 305 3.87 11.22 -7.29
N PHE A 306 4.27 10.45 -6.27
CA PHE A 306 4.10 10.69 -4.84
C PHE A 306 2.66 10.81 -4.34
N GLU A 307 1.64 10.59 -5.17
CA GLU A 307 0.24 10.65 -4.74
C GLU A 307 -0.08 9.54 -3.72
N GLY A 308 0.45 8.35 -3.97
CA GLY A 308 0.37 7.18 -3.08
C GLY A 308 1.38 7.16 -1.93
N ALA A 309 2.24 8.18 -1.81
CA ALA A 309 3.29 8.17 -0.78
C ALA A 309 2.74 8.25 0.65
N LYS A 310 1.60 8.92 0.87
CA LYS A 310 0.93 8.96 2.18
C LYS A 310 0.18 7.66 2.43
N ARG A 311 0.58 6.89 3.44
CA ARG A 311 -0.20 5.75 3.94
C ARG A 311 -1.01 6.20 5.14
N THR A 312 -2.30 5.90 5.17
CA THR A 312 -3.14 6.30 6.30
C THR A 312 -3.98 5.14 6.81
N THR A 313 -4.10 5.07 8.14
CA THR A 313 -5.13 4.33 8.86
C THR A 313 -6.00 5.38 9.53
N SER A 314 -7.30 5.38 9.25
CA SER A 314 -8.21 6.43 9.74
C SER A 314 -9.11 5.90 10.85
N PHE A 315 -9.38 6.73 11.86
CA PHE A 315 -10.43 6.43 12.83
C PHE A 315 -11.78 6.98 12.32
N PRO A 316 -12.89 6.28 12.59
CA PRO A 316 -14.20 6.75 12.18
C PRO A 316 -14.55 8.08 12.86
N ILE A 317 -15.26 8.95 12.14
CA ILE A 317 -15.78 10.22 12.68
C ILE A 317 -17.24 10.08 13.12
N GLN A 318 -17.91 8.99 12.71
CA GLN A 318 -19.30 8.77 13.11
C GLN A 318 -19.40 8.40 14.59
N ARG A 319 -20.31 9.07 15.32
CA ARG A 319 -20.58 8.93 16.76
C ARG A 319 -20.67 7.48 17.20
N ARG A 320 -21.40 6.66 16.44
CA ARG A 320 -21.73 5.26 16.79
C ARG A 320 -20.53 4.35 16.99
N PHE A 321 -19.37 4.70 16.42
CA PHE A 321 -18.14 3.90 16.56
C PHE A 321 -17.33 4.28 17.80
N TRP A 322 -17.76 5.32 18.52
CA TRP A 322 -17.13 5.78 19.74
C TRP A 322 -18.01 5.41 20.93
N LYS A 323 -17.38 4.86 21.96
CA LYS A 323 -18.02 4.47 23.22
C LYS A 323 -17.40 5.23 24.41
N PRO A 324 -18.07 5.30 25.57
CA PRO A 324 -17.43 5.79 26.80
C PRO A 324 -16.14 5.02 27.06
N SER A 325 -15.08 5.72 27.46
CA SER A 325 -13.81 5.05 27.72
C SER A 325 -13.62 4.69 29.20
N SER A 326 -12.86 3.63 29.47
CA SER A 326 -12.35 3.31 30.80
C SER A 326 -11.55 4.46 31.45
N PRO A 327 -11.48 4.49 32.81
CA PRO A 327 -10.65 5.44 33.53
C PRO A 327 -9.18 5.37 33.09
N PRO A 328 -8.57 6.48 32.66
CA PRO A 328 -7.17 6.48 32.25
C PRO A 328 -6.26 6.26 33.45
N LEU A 329 -5.12 5.60 33.22
CA LEU A 329 -4.05 5.54 34.21
C LEU A 329 -3.46 6.94 34.45
N ILE A 330 -3.03 7.17 35.68
CA ILE A 330 -2.21 8.31 36.05
C ILE A 330 -0.80 8.05 35.49
N TYR A 331 -0.23 9.02 34.81
CA TYR A 331 1.07 8.89 34.16
C TYR A 331 2.16 8.39 35.12
N HIS A 332 2.90 7.36 34.71
CA HIS A 332 3.88 6.63 35.53
C HIS A 332 3.34 6.04 36.84
N SER A 333 2.05 5.72 36.87
CA SER A 333 1.40 5.06 38.00
C SER A 333 0.48 3.94 37.52
N ASN A 334 0.42 2.84 38.27
CA ASN A 334 -0.51 1.73 37.98
C ASN A 334 -1.88 1.98 38.64
N LYS A 335 -2.25 3.26 38.81
CA LYS A 335 -3.53 3.68 39.39
C LYS A 335 -4.31 4.44 38.33
N THR A 336 -5.60 4.17 38.24
CA THR A 336 -6.52 4.91 37.41
C THR A 336 -6.94 6.24 38.05
N LEU A 337 -7.32 7.22 37.22
CA LEU A 337 -8.09 8.36 37.69
C LEU A 337 -9.41 7.86 38.28
N SER A 338 -9.88 8.56 39.32
CA SER A 338 -11.17 8.24 39.94
C SER A 338 -12.30 8.35 38.92
N HIS A 339 -13.16 7.32 38.87
CA HIS A 339 -14.39 7.35 38.08
C HIS A 339 -15.27 8.56 38.47
N ARG A 340 -15.32 8.91 39.76
CA ARG A 340 -16.09 10.08 40.26
C ARG A 340 -15.60 11.43 39.73
N ASN A 341 -14.41 11.47 39.14
CA ASN A 341 -13.88 12.68 38.52
C ASN A 341 -14.16 12.73 37.01
N ARG A 342 -14.92 11.76 36.47
CA ARG A 342 -15.36 11.79 35.08
C ARG A 342 -16.36 12.92 34.89
N ALA A 343 -16.01 13.90 34.07
CA ALA A 343 -16.90 14.99 33.70
C ALA A 343 -17.99 14.51 32.74
N LYS A 344 -19.12 15.24 32.70
CA LYS A 344 -20.18 14.96 31.72
C LYS A 344 -19.67 15.28 30.33
N MET A 345 -19.73 14.29 29.44
CA MET A 345 -19.37 14.46 28.04
C MET A 345 -20.39 13.76 27.14
N TYR A 346 -20.80 14.47 26.10
CA TYR A 346 -21.59 13.89 25.02
C TYR A 346 -20.94 14.23 23.68
N TRP A 347 -21.02 13.29 22.75
CA TRP A 347 -20.40 13.37 21.42
C TRP A 347 -21.41 13.03 20.33
N TYR A 348 -21.34 13.75 19.21
CA TYR A 348 -22.35 13.60 18.15
C TYR A 348 -21.84 14.05 16.79
N ASN A 349 -22.51 13.58 15.75
CA ASN A 349 -22.46 14.20 14.43
C ASN A 349 -23.64 15.15 14.29
N PRO A 350 -23.45 16.43 13.91
CA PRO A 350 -24.57 17.33 13.65
C PRO A 350 -25.47 16.80 12.52
N TYR A 351 -26.79 16.90 12.68
CA TYR A 351 -27.76 16.47 11.66
C TYR A 351 -27.52 17.12 10.29
N VAL A 352 -27.21 18.42 10.28
CA VAL A 352 -26.77 19.10 9.07
C VAL A 352 -25.27 18.93 8.93
N GLN A 353 -24.87 18.15 7.92
CA GLN A 353 -23.47 17.95 7.58
C GLN A 353 -22.78 19.26 7.21
N TRP A 354 -21.48 19.31 7.46
CA TRP A 354 -20.65 20.46 7.11
C TRP A 354 -20.34 20.44 5.62
N ARG A 355 -20.25 21.60 4.98
CA ARG A 355 -19.71 21.64 3.62
C ARG A 355 -18.22 21.32 3.67
N THR A 356 -17.78 20.37 2.85
CA THR A 356 -16.37 19.95 2.79
C THR A 356 -15.46 21.15 2.53
N LYS A 357 -15.86 22.07 1.63
CA LYS A 357 -15.14 23.32 1.32
C LYS A 357 -15.12 24.37 2.45
N ASP A 358 -15.87 24.18 3.53
CA ASP A 358 -15.74 25.02 4.75
C ASP A 358 -14.65 24.51 5.69
N ILE A 359 -14.23 23.24 5.53
CA ILE A 359 -13.12 22.61 6.26
C ILE A 359 -11.86 22.65 5.41
N TRP A 360 -11.93 22.16 4.17
CA TRP A 360 -10.85 22.09 3.18
C TRP A 360 -11.23 22.87 1.91
N PRO A 361 -11.00 24.21 1.87
CA PRO A 361 -11.40 25.06 0.74
C PRO A 361 -10.75 24.69 -0.59
N ASN A 362 -9.56 24.09 -0.55
CA ASN A 362 -8.79 23.68 -1.73
C ASN A 362 -9.22 22.32 -2.28
N GLN A 363 -10.04 21.55 -1.55
CA GLN A 363 -10.51 20.25 -2.00
C GLN A 363 -11.60 20.42 -3.06
N GLU A 364 -11.45 19.71 -4.19
CA GLU A 364 -12.48 19.72 -5.22
C GLU A 364 -13.67 18.85 -4.83
N THR A 365 -14.87 19.38 -5.04
CA THR A 365 -16.11 18.71 -4.67
C THR A 365 -17.09 18.73 -5.82
N SER A 366 -17.85 17.66 -5.96
CA SER A 366 -18.87 17.49 -6.99
C SER A 366 -20.05 16.70 -6.44
N ILE A 367 -21.25 17.06 -6.88
CA ILE A 367 -22.47 16.30 -6.60
C ILE A 367 -22.32 14.85 -7.09
N ARG A 368 -21.64 14.63 -8.23
CA ARG A 368 -21.42 13.28 -8.78
C ARG A 368 -20.50 12.44 -7.90
N ALA A 369 -19.50 13.08 -7.29
CA ALA A 369 -18.59 12.46 -6.35
C ALA A 369 -19.19 12.26 -4.95
N GLN A 370 -20.38 12.79 -4.68
CA GLN A 370 -21.07 12.73 -3.38
C GLN A 370 -20.21 13.21 -2.20
N ASN A 371 -19.37 14.23 -2.43
CA ASN A 371 -18.39 14.72 -1.44
C ASN A 371 -18.54 16.21 -1.09
N GLU A 372 -19.68 16.83 -1.41
CA GLU A 372 -19.93 18.25 -1.08
C GLU A 372 -20.06 18.51 0.41
N THR A 373 -20.47 17.49 1.17
CA THR A 373 -20.63 17.54 2.61
C THR A 373 -19.82 16.45 3.30
N THR A 374 -19.45 16.71 4.55
CA THR A 374 -18.75 15.79 5.43
C THR A 374 -19.32 15.86 6.84
N ASP A 375 -19.33 14.71 7.51
CA ASP A 375 -19.60 14.65 8.94
C ASP A 375 -18.40 15.17 9.74
N ILE A 376 -18.69 15.70 10.92
CA ILE A 376 -17.71 16.03 11.95
C ILE A 376 -18.14 15.39 13.27
N LEU A 377 -17.19 15.08 14.14
CA LEU A 377 -17.45 14.63 15.49
C LEU A 377 -17.34 15.83 16.43
N VAL A 378 -18.42 16.16 17.14
CA VAL A 378 -18.43 17.23 18.14
C VAL A 378 -18.41 16.59 19.52
N MET A 379 -17.48 16.97 20.38
CA MET A 379 -17.41 16.59 21.79
C MET A 379 -17.70 17.81 22.65
N ASN A 380 -18.69 17.70 23.53
CA ASN A 380 -19.00 18.72 24.54
C ASN A 380 -18.64 18.21 25.92
N TYR A 381 -17.65 18.84 26.53
CA TYR A 381 -17.14 18.51 27.85
C TYR A 381 -17.65 19.53 28.87
N LYS A 382 -18.17 19.07 30.00
CA LYS A 382 -18.60 19.93 31.12
C LYS A 382 -18.37 19.24 32.47
N PRO A 383 -17.56 19.82 33.37
CA PRO A 383 -17.47 19.34 34.75
C PRO A 383 -18.81 19.44 35.48
N LEU A 384 -19.13 18.45 36.32
CA LEU A 384 -20.31 18.46 37.18
C LEU A 384 -20.17 19.48 38.33
N ALA A 385 -21.28 19.86 38.97
CA ALA A 385 -21.27 20.87 40.02
C ALA A 385 -20.35 20.51 41.19
N ASN A 386 -20.36 19.23 41.60
CA ASN A 386 -19.49 18.68 42.66
C ASN A 386 -18.00 18.61 42.26
N GLN A 387 -17.69 18.65 40.97
CA GLN A 387 -16.34 18.55 40.40
C GLN A 387 -15.66 19.90 40.17
N THR A 388 -16.40 21.02 40.21
CA THR A 388 -15.88 22.37 39.93
C THR A 388 -14.70 22.81 40.82
N HIS A 389 -14.52 22.17 41.97
CA HIS A 389 -13.44 22.45 42.93
C HIS A 389 -12.20 21.57 42.72
N LEU A 390 -12.29 20.55 41.86
CA LEU A 390 -11.20 19.62 41.61
C LEU A 390 -10.13 20.27 40.70
N PRO A 391 -8.85 19.90 40.87
CA PRO A 391 -7.80 20.37 39.98
C PRO A 391 -8.00 19.81 38.57
N LYS A 392 -7.58 20.59 37.56
CA LYS A 392 -7.68 20.23 36.14
C LYS A 392 -7.21 18.81 35.86
N ASP A 393 -6.02 18.45 36.34
CA ASP A 393 -5.36 17.16 36.05
C ASP A 393 -6.07 15.94 36.66
N SER A 394 -7.03 16.15 37.56
CA SER A 394 -7.86 15.08 38.13
C SER A 394 -9.16 14.86 37.38
N LEU A 395 -9.62 15.84 36.60
CA LEU A 395 -10.83 15.77 35.79
C LEU A 395 -10.53 15.14 34.44
N TRP A 396 -11.48 14.38 33.92
CA TRP A 396 -11.32 13.73 32.61
C TRP A 396 -12.68 13.39 32.02
N ALA A 397 -12.77 13.34 30.70
CA ALA A 397 -13.80 12.56 30.01
C ALA A 397 -13.20 12.05 28.71
N GLY A 398 -13.48 10.80 28.35
CA GLY A 398 -12.87 10.17 27.20
C GLY A 398 -13.85 9.32 26.41
N ILE A 399 -13.59 9.25 25.11
CA ILE A 399 -14.25 8.33 24.19
C ILE A 399 -13.20 7.41 23.57
N ILE A 400 -13.58 6.17 23.33
CA ILE A 400 -12.70 5.13 22.78
C ILE A 400 -13.31 4.55 21.50
N ALA A 401 -12.45 4.22 20.54
CA ALA A 401 -12.79 3.50 19.32
C ALA A 401 -11.77 2.39 19.05
N THR A 402 -12.24 1.29 18.46
CA THR A 402 -11.39 0.17 18.04
C THR A 402 -10.94 0.31 16.59
N LEU A 403 -9.71 -0.13 16.30
CA LEU A 403 -9.25 -0.41 14.95
C LEU A 403 -9.75 -1.78 14.50
N TYR A 404 -9.76 -1.98 13.18
CA TYR A 404 -9.90 -3.32 12.61
C TYR A 404 -8.59 -4.09 12.78
N SER A 405 -8.66 -5.40 12.93
CA SER A 405 -7.48 -6.25 13.12
C SER A 405 -6.44 -6.15 11.99
N GLY A 406 -6.86 -5.82 10.77
CA GLY A 406 -5.97 -5.55 9.64
C GLY A 406 -5.12 -4.28 9.78
N ASP A 407 -5.53 -3.36 10.66
CA ASP A 407 -4.90 -2.07 10.92
C ASP A 407 -4.13 -2.03 12.25
N TYR A 408 -3.96 -3.15 12.95
CA TYR A 408 -3.25 -3.15 14.24
C TYR A 408 -1.75 -2.86 14.10
N ASP A 409 -1.11 -3.29 13.00
CA ASP A 409 0.32 -3.04 12.77
C ASP A 409 0.55 -1.61 12.27
N GLN A 410 0.99 -0.77 13.19
CA GLN A 410 1.33 0.64 12.99
C GLN A 410 2.86 0.87 13.05
N THR A 411 3.69 -0.17 12.88
CA THR A 411 5.16 -0.07 12.94
C THR A 411 5.77 0.86 11.88
N GLN A 412 5.05 1.09 10.79
CA GLN A 412 5.45 1.96 9.68
C GLN A 412 4.79 3.34 9.74
N THR A 413 3.95 3.59 10.74
CA THR A 413 3.33 4.87 11.00
C THR A 413 4.32 5.82 11.65
N LYS A 414 4.24 7.10 11.30
CA LYS A 414 5.17 8.14 11.77
C LYS A 414 4.46 9.23 12.53
N PHE A 415 3.24 9.57 12.16
CA PHE A 415 2.50 10.67 12.76
C PHE A 415 1.09 10.25 13.14
N PHE A 416 0.59 10.81 14.22
CA PHE A 416 -0.84 10.95 14.49
C PHE A 416 -1.27 12.33 13.99
N GLU A 417 -2.28 12.39 13.13
CA GLU A 417 -2.86 13.60 12.57
C GLU A 417 -4.30 13.78 13.03
N ILE A 418 -4.67 14.99 13.45
CA ILE A 418 -6.04 15.31 13.82
C ILE A 418 -6.42 16.72 13.36
N TRP A 419 -7.57 16.84 12.69
CA TRP A 419 -8.16 18.10 12.27
C TRP A 419 -9.15 18.59 13.32
N LEU A 420 -8.80 19.69 14.00
CA LEU A 420 -9.52 20.21 15.16
C LEU A 420 -10.03 21.63 14.95
N ARG A 421 -11.16 21.93 15.57
CA ARG A 421 -11.67 23.29 15.76
C ARG A 421 -12.24 23.45 17.17
N ASN A 422 -11.96 24.59 17.79
CA ASN A 422 -12.49 24.96 19.10
C ASN A 422 -13.40 26.19 18.97
N LYS A 423 -14.60 26.13 19.55
CA LYS A 423 -15.62 27.19 19.45
C LYS A 423 -15.41 28.36 20.43
N ASN A 424 -14.60 28.20 21.47
CA ASN A 424 -14.45 29.18 22.56
C ASN A 424 -13.02 29.69 22.80
N GLY A 425 -12.02 29.18 22.09
CA GLY A 425 -10.61 29.51 22.36
C GLY A 425 -10.13 29.03 23.74
N SER A 426 -10.79 28.03 24.33
CA SER A 426 -10.36 27.42 25.59
C SER A 426 -9.01 26.72 25.43
N ARG A 427 -8.14 26.85 26.44
CA ARG A 427 -6.84 26.12 26.54
C ARG A 427 -7.04 24.70 27.05
N SER A 428 -8.03 24.03 26.50
CA SER A 428 -8.38 22.66 26.86
C SER A 428 -7.23 21.75 26.47
N GLU A 429 -6.95 20.80 27.35
CA GLU A 429 -5.99 19.76 27.06
C GLU A 429 -6.70 18.60 26.38
N LEU A 430 -6.13 18.14 25.27
CA LEU A 430 -6.55 16.93 24.59
C LEU A 430 -5.46 15.89 24.80
N SER A 431 -5.84 14.72 25.30
CA SER A 431 -4.95 13.56 25.38
C SER A 431 -5.40 12.50 24.38
N VAL A 432 -4.43 11.89 23.72
CA VAL A 432 -4.64 10.79 22.79
C VAL A 432 -3.87 9.59 23.31
N ASP A 433 -4.57 8.47 23.49
CA ASP A 433 -3.99 7.20 23.90
C ASP A 433 -4.15 6.16 22.78
N LEU A 434 -3.08 5.43 22.48
CA LEU A 434 -3.01 4.44 21.40
C LEU A 434 -2.39 3.14 21.92
N GLY A 435 -3.10 2.02 21.83
CA GLY A 435 -2.57 0.71 22.25
C GLY A 435 -3.66 -0.23 22.74
N LYS A 436 -3.36 -1.01 23.78
CA LYS A 436 -4.33 -1.82 24.52
C LYS A 436 -4.85 -0.99 25.67
N ILE A 437 -6.15 -0.75 25.68
CA ILE A 437 -6.81 0.09 26.66
C ILE A 437 -7.93 -0.75 27.27
N SER A 438 -8.07 -0.67 28.58
CA SER A 438 -9.11 -1.41 29.29
C SER A 438 -10.48 -1.07 28.74
N GLU A 439 -11.30 -2.08 28.58
CA GLU A 439 -12.71 -2.01 28.19
C GLU A 439 -13.62 -1.71 29.38
N ASP A 440 -13.15 -2.02 30.60
CA ASP A 440 -13.82 -1.77 31.89
C ASP A 440 -14.14 -0.28 32.07
N TRP A 441 -15.36 0.12 31.71
CA TRP A 441 -15.77 1.51 31.56
C TRP A 441 -15.97 2.14 32.94
N ASP A 442 -16.43 1.39 33.94
CA ASP A 442 -16.65 1.90 35.29
C ASP A 442 -15.50 1.60 36.27
N GLY A 443 -14.66 0.61 35.95
CA GLY A 443 -13.51 0.19 36.75
C GLY A 443 -13.87 -0.85 37.83
N ASN A 444 -15.01 -1.53 37.73
CA ASN A 444 -15.50 -2.50 38.71
C ASN A 444 -14.88 -3.90 38.53
N GLY A 445 -14.28 -4.19 37.36
CA GLY A 445 -13.68 -5.46 37.01
C GLY A 445 -14.68 -6.57 36.65
N THR A 446 -15.89 -6.26 36.25
CA THR A 446 -16.92 -7.21 35.81
C THR A 446 -17.44 -6.76 34.45
N LEU A 447 -17.72 -7.72 33.55
CA LEU A 447 -18.24 -7.39 32.23
C LEU A 447 -19.66 -6.82 32.37
N ASN A 448 -19.81 -5.54 32.09
CA ASN A 448 -21.10 -4.88 31.97
C ASN A 448 -21.65 -5.08 30.55
N THR A 449 -22.81 -5.73 30.44
CA THR A 449 -23.51 -5.91 29.18
C THR A 449 -25.01 -6.09 29.42
N GLU A 450 -25.80 -5.56 28.50
CA GLU A 450 -27.25 -5.77 28.46
C GLU A 450 -27.63 -7.17 27.93
N ASP A 451 -26.71 -7.87 27.26
CA ASP A 451 -26.97 -9.20 26.68
C ASP A 451 -27.06 -10.26 27.79
N ILE A 452 -28.29 -10.63 28.18
CA ILE A 452 -28.49 -11.59 29.26
C ILE A 452 -28.23 -13.01 28.75
N PRO A 453 -27.45 -13.84 29.48
CA PRO A 453 -27.18 -15.22 29.08
C PRO A 453 -28.43 -16.08 28.83
N VAL A 454 -28.63 -16.51 27.57
CA VAL A 454 -29.72 -17.46 27.19
C VAL A 454 -29.17 -18.87 26.99
N ALA A 455 -29.82 -19.86 27.61
CA ALA A 455 -29.59 -21.29 27.38
C ALA A 455 -28.12 -21.78 27.50
N GLY A 456 -27.30 -21.11 28.31
CA GLY A 456 -25.89 -21.46 28.53
C GLY A 456 -24.90 -20.86 27.54
N MET A 457 -25.35 -19.96 26.66
CA MET A 457 -24.51 -19.05 25.87
C MET A 457 -24.30 -17.74 26.65
N ILE A 458 -23.27 -16.96 26.30
CA ILE A 458 -22.94 -15.68 26.97
C ILE A 458 -24.04 -14.62 26.71
N GLY A 459 -24.88 -14.85 25.70
CA GLY A 459 -25.94 -13.98 25.21
C GLY A 459 -26.41 -14.48 23.84
N ASP A 460 -27.43 -13.86 23.26
CA ASP A 460 -27.86 -14.14 21.88
C ASP A 460 -27.55 -13.00 20.89
N GLY A 461 -26.97 -11.90 21.39
CA GLY A 461 -26.53 -10.74 20.62
C GLY A 461 -27.67 -9.85 20.13
N LEU A 462 -28.89 -10.04 20.63
CA LEU A 462 -30.06 -9.22 20.35
C LEU A 462 -30.52 -8.53 21.63
N LEU A 463 -30.93 -7.26 21.51
CA LEU A 463 -31.44 -6.49 22.65
C LEU A 463 -32.96 -6.64 22.78
N ASP A 464 -33.41 -7.23 23.89
CA ASP A 464 -34.82 -7.26 24.29
C ASP A 464 -35.23 -5.98 25.05
N ASP A 465 -36.52 -5.63 24.99
CA ASP A 465 -37.04 -4.40 25.62
C ASP A 465 -36.87 -4.39 27.16
N ALA A 466 -36.64 -5.55 27.79
CA ALA A 466 -36.42 -5.67 29.24
C ALA A 466 -34.93 -5.62 29.63
N GLU A 467 -34.03 -5.67 28.64
CA GLU A 467 -32.58 -5.66 28.79
C GLU A 467 -31.97 -4.27 28.59
N ASP A 468 -32.71 -3.39 27.89
CA ASP A 468 -32.36 -2.01 27.56
C ASP A 468 -32.46 -1.11 28.82
N VAL A 469 -31.64 -1.42 29.83
CA VAL A 469 -31.54 -0.74 31.14
C VAL A 469 -30.16 -0.11 31.34
N GLY A 470 -29.39 0.06 30.26
CA GLY A 470 -28.09 0.70 30.30
C GLY A 470 -26.93 -0.19 30.73
N LEU A 471 -25.71 0.35 30.59
CA LEU A 471 -24.47 -0.34 30.96
C LEU A 471 -24.26 -0.43 32.48
N ASP A 472 -24.95 0.38 33.28
CA ASP A 472 -24.92 0.29 34.73
C ASP A 472 -25.74 -0.89 35.26
N GLY A 473 -26.70 -1.39 34.47
CA GLY A 473 -27.47 -2.60 34.72
C GLY A 473 -28.66 -2.41 35.65
N CYS A 474 -29.19 -1.19 35.78
CA CYS A 474 -30.40 -0.91 36.55
C CYS A 474 -31.21 0.23 35.96
N ALA A 475 -32.53 0.15 36.10
CA ALA A 475 -33.42 1.23 35.66
C ALA A 475 -33.31 2.48 36.56
N ASP A 476 -33.66 3.64 36.00
CA ASP A 476 -33.79 4.98 36.60
C ASP A 476 -34.07 5.03 38.13
N GLU A 477 -35.05 4.27 38.61
CA GLU A 477 -35.47 4.33 40.02
C GLU A 477 -34.41 3.80 41.01
N SER A 478 -33.56 2.90 40.54
CA SER A 478 -32.53 2.21 41.32
C SER A 478 -31.14 2.82 41.13
N GLU A 479 -31.01 3.91 40.39
CA GLU A 479 -29.73 4.59 40.16
C GLU A 479 -29.28 5.42 41.38
N ASP A 480 -27.97 5.55 41.56
CA ASP A 480 -27.38 6.30 42.68
C ASP A 480 -26.94 7.74 42.30
N GLY A 481 -26.96 8.09 41.01
CA GLY A 481 -26.50 9.36 40.47
C GLY A 481 -24.97 9.54 40.45
N TRP A 482 -24.23 8.48 40.75
CA TRP A 482 -22.78 8.38 40.61
C TRP A 482 -22.35 7.51 39.41
N GLY A 483 -23.32 6.96 38.67
CA GLY A 483 -23.11 6.00 37.58
C GLY A 483 -23.22 4.54 38.00
N GLY A 484 -23.83 4.25 39.16
CA GLY A 484 -24.06 2.89 39.63
C GLY A 484 -25.46 2.69 40.21
N CYS A 485 -25.67 1.49 40.77
CA CYS A 485 -26.98 1.03 41.23
C CYS A 485 -27.07 0.89 42.76
N LEU A 486 -28.22 1.27 43.30
CA LEU A 486 -28.64 1.04 44.69
C LEU A 486 -28.92 -0.45 44.92
N GLN A 487 -28.25 -1.06 45.91
CA GLN A 487 -28.25 -2.52 46.06
C GLN A 487 -29.38 -3.10 46.94
N PHE A 488 -30.10 -2.26 47.71
CA PHE A 488 -31.01 -2.71 48.77
C PHE A 488 -32.49 -2.42 48.52
N GLY A 489 -32.87 -2.16 47.26
CA GLY A 489 -34.26 -1.89 46.86
C GLY A 489 -34.82 -0.56 47.36
N GLU A 490 -33.95 0.34 47.83
CA GLU A 490 -34.26 1.75 48.05
C GLU A 490 -34.25 2.45 46.69
N THR A 491 -35.18 3.38 46.46
CA THR A 491 -35.18 4.20 45.24
C THR A 491 -34.47 5.54 45.44
N TYR A 492 -33.95 6.12 44.37
CA TYR A 492 -33.31 7.44 44.41
C TYR A 492 -34.21 8.50 45.05
N ASN A 493 -35.48 8.54 44.65
CA ASN A 493 -36.45 9.52 45.15
C ASN A 493 -36.81 9.32 46.63
N GLU A 494 -36.89 8.08 47.13
CA GLU A 494 -37.10 7.82 48.57
C GLU A 494 -35.91 8.32 49.42
N LEU A 495 -34.68 8.10 48.95
CA LEU A 495 -33.48 8.58 49.62
C LEU A 495 -33.38 10.11 49.57
N LEU A 496 -33.77 10.73 48.46
CA LEU A 496 -33.82 12.18 48.30
C LEU A 496 -34.85 12.82 49.24
N GLU A 497 -36.06 12.27 49.30
CA GLU A 497 -37.15 12.75 50.17
C GLU A 497 -36.85 12.57 51.66
N SER A 498 -36.21 11.45 52.02
CA SER A 498 -35.80 11.18 53.41
C SER A 498 -34.57 11.98 53.87
N GLY A 499 -33.90 12.67 52.94
CA GLY A 499 -32.67 13.42 53.20
C GLY A 499 -31.46 12.53 53.47
N ASN A 500 -31.51 11.25 53.10
CA ASN A 500 -30.40 10.31 53.24
C ASN A 500 -29.46 10.39 52.02
N THR A 501 -28.61 11.42 52.01
CA THR A 501 -27.75 11.74 50.86
C THR A 501 -26.39 11.01 50.88
N ALA A 502 -26.23 9.98 51.70
CA ALA A 502 -24.95 9.27 51.83
C ALA A 502 -24.68 8.33 50.65
N LEU A 503 -25.74 7.79 50.06
CA LEU A 503 -25.69 6.80 48.98
C LEU A 503 -25.97 7.42 47.61
N ILE A 504 -26.63 8.58 47.55
CA ILE A 504 -27.07 9.23 46.31
C ILE A 504 -26.33 10.55 46.03
N ASN A 505 -26.20 10.90 44.76
CA ASN A 505 -25.63 12.18 44.33
C ASN A 505 -26.70 13.28 44.22
N VAL A 506 -26.82 14.12 45.24
CA VAL A 506 -27.83 15.20 45.28
C VAL A 506 -27.36 16.54 44.71
N ALA A 507 -26.40 16.54 43.79
CA ALA A 507 -25.91 17.78 43.18
C ALA A 507 -27.00 18.44 42.31
N ASP A 508 -26.98 19.77 42.23
CA ASP A 508 -28.01 20.58 41.53
C ASP A 508 -28.14 20.25 40.02
N ASP A 509 -27.15 19.57 39.43
CA ASP A 509 -27.10 19.19 38.03
C ASP A 509 -27.46 17.72 37.75
N ILE A 510 -27.95 17.00 38.76
CA ILE A 510 -28.51 15.64 38.65
C ILE A 510 -30.03 15.72 38.44
N ASP A 511 -30.54 15.00 37.44
CA ASP A 511 -31.98 14.87 37.18
C ASP A 511 -32.54 13.72 38.03
N PRO A 512 -33.48 13.94 38.95
CA PRO A 512 -34.03 12.85 39.77
C PRO A 512 -34.83 11.78 39.02
N ASN A 513 -35.14 12.01 37.73
CA ASN A 513 -35.80 11.02 36.87
C ASN A 513 -34.82 10.29 35.94
N ASP A 514 -33.55 10.65 35.99
CA ASP A 514 -32.45 10.09 35.19
C ASP A 514 -31.14 10.30 35.99
N PRO A 515 -31.02 9.78 37.25
CA PRO A 515 -29.89 10.08 38.12
C PRO A 515 -28.50 9.87 37.50
N ASN A 516 -28.26 8.77 36.78
CA ASN A 516 -26.98 8.44 36.15
C ASN A 516 -26.79 9.12 34.78
N SER A 517 -27.83 9.79 34.25
CA SER A 517 -27.78 10.50 32.97
C SER A 517 -27.48 9.59 31.77
N ASP A 518 -27.93 8.34 31.80
CA ASP A 518 -27.69 7.36 30.75
C ASP A 518 -28.93 7.11 29.86
N ASN A 519 -30.08 7.73 30.16
CA ASN A 519 -31.25 7.70 29.30
C ASN A 519 -30.97 8.25 27.90
N TRP A 520 -31.38 7.50 26.88
CA TRP A 520 -31.28 7.89 25.48
C TRP A 520 -32.47 8.74 25.04
N ASN A 521 -32.18 9.85 24.36
CA ASN A 521 -33.20 10.64 23.68
C ASN A 521 -32.59 11.46 22.55
N TYR A 522 -33.08 11.24 21.33
CA TYR A 522 -32.79 12.11 20.19
C TYR A 522 -33.92 12.05 19.14
N ASP A 523 -34.43 13.22 18.79
CA ASP A 523 -35.31 13.39 17.63
C ASP A 523 -34.51 13.92 16.43
N GLU A 524 -34.64 13.25 15.28
CA GLU A 524 -33.97 13.64 14.04
C GLU A 524 -34.26 15.11 13.67
N GLY A 525 -33.21 15.87 13.37
CA GLY A 525 -33.29 17.28 12.98
C GLY A 525 -33.29 18.27 14.16
N THR A 526 -33.32 17.79 15.40
CA THR A 526 -33.12 18.65 16.58
C THR A 526 -31.65 19.04 16.75
N ASN A 527 -31.42 20.11 17.54
CA ASN A 527 -30.08 20.53 17.95
C ASN A 527 -29.76 20.14 19.40
N ASP A 528 -30.60 19.33 20.04
CA ASP A 528 -30.35 18.83 21.39
C ASP A 528 -29.74 17.42 21.31
N TYR A 529 -28.46 17.34 21.62
CA TYR A 529 -27.67 16.10 21.56
C TYR A 529 -27.25 15.61 22.95
N LYS A 530 -27.78 16.19 24.03
CA LYS A 530 -27.28 15.92 25.39
C LYS A 530 -27.46 14.47 25.85
N ARG A 531 -28.48 13.79 25.31
CA ARG A 531 -28.87 12.40 25.63
C ARG A 531 -28.67 11.44 24.45
N ILE A 532 -27.95 11.86 23.40
CA ILE A 532 -27.75 11.00 22.22
C ILE A 532 -26.78 9.84 22.47
N ASN A 533 -26.00 9.88 23.55
CA ASN A 533 -25.06 8.83 23.93
C ASN A 533 -25.58 7.94 25.06
N GLY A 534 -26.87 8.07 25.40
CA GLY A 534 -27.48 7.24 26.42
C GLY A 534 -27.49 5.76 26.04
N THR A 535 -27.43 4.91 27.06
CA THR A 535 -27.47 3.45 26.98
C THR A 535 -28.88 2.94 27.26
N GLU A 536 -29.57 3.42 28.30
CA GLU A 536 -30.98 3.04 28.56
C GLU A 536 -31.94 3.61 27.49
N GLY A 537 -32.78 2.76 26.92
CA GLY A 537 -33.82 3.12 25.95
C GLY A 537 -33.29 3.37 24.53
N ASN A 538 -32.11 2.87 24.19
CA ASN A 538 -31.44 3.20 22.93
C ASN A 538 -31.65 2.17 21.79
N ALA A 539 -32.47 1.14 22.01
CA ALA A 539 -32.64 -0.01 21.12
C ALA A 539 -32.94 0.30 19.63
N LEU A 540 -33.49 1.48 19.33
CA LEU A 540 -33.81 1.90 17.95
C LEU A 540 -32.74 2.79 17.29
N ASP A 541 -31.73 3.26 18.03
CA ASP A 541 -30.67 4.16 17.54
C ASP A 541 -29.61 3.39 16.74
N ALA A 542 -29.10 2.28 17.29
CA ALA A 542 -28.04 1.48 16.67
C ALA A 542 -28.57 0.19 15.98
N GLY A 543 -29.89 -0.02 15.99
CA GLY A 543 -30.48 -1.34 15.85
C GLY A 543 -30.47 -2.07 17.19
N ARG A 544 -31.30 -3.10 17.36
CA ARG A 544 -31.47 -3.87 18.61
C ARG A 544 -30.24 -4.73 18.94
N TYR A 545 -29.11 -4.07 19.18
CA TYR A 545 -27.86 -4.65 19.65
C TYR A 545 -27.64 -4.20 21.10
N PRO A 546 -27.30 -5.14 22.00
CA PRO A 546 -27.05 -4.79 23.38
C PRO A 546 -25.79 -3.94 23.52
N ASP A 547 -25.83 -2.97 24.43
CA ASP A 547 -24.63 -2.30 24.86
C ASP A 547 -23.76 -3.24 25.71
N THR A 548 -22.45 -3.16 25.48
CA THR A 548 -21.47 -4.01 26.14
C THR A 548 -20.13 -3.30 26.24
N GLU A 549 -19.40 -3.60 27.31
CA GLU A 549 -17.99 -3.27 27.44
C GLU A 549 -17.09 -4.07 26.50
N ASP A 550 -17.54 -5.22 25.98
CA ASP A 550 -16.76 -6.05 25.05
C ASP A 550 -16.66 -5.37 23.67
N LEU A 551 -15.74 -4.41 23.56
CA LEU A 551 -15.56 -3.58 22.37
C LEU A 551 -14.96 -4.37 21.20
N ASP A 552 -14.15 -5.41 21.49
CA ASP A 552 -13.53 -6.28 20.48
C ASP A 552 -14.33 -7.56 20.15
N ARG A 553 -15.46 -7.77 20.82
CA ARG A 553 -16.43 -8.87 20.60
C ARG A 553 -15.82 -10.25 20.81
N THR A 554 -14.92 -10.38 21.78
CA THR A 554 -14.30 -11.65 22.14
C THR A 554 -15.12 -12.47 23.13
N GLY A 555 -16.16 -11.89 23.71
CA GLY A 555 -17.00 -12.45 24.77
C GLY A 555 -16.42 -12.28 26.17
N PHE A 556 -15.33 -11.52 26.32
CA PHE A 556 -14.62 -11.35 27.60
C PHE A 556 -14.18 -9.91 27.79
N LEU A 557 -14.26 -9.41 29.02
CA LEU A 557 -13.77 -8.08 29.38
C LEU A 557 -12.23 -8.02 29.36
N ASP A 558 -11.64 -7.21 28.46
CA ASP A 558 -10.22 -6.89 28.50
C ASP A 558 -9.93 -5.76 29.49
N LYS A 559 -9.09 -6.01 30.51
CA LYS A 559 -8.70 -5.04 31.54
C LYS A 559 -7.30 -4.47 31.33
N THR A 560 -6.67 -4.81 30.22
CA THR A 560 -5.27 -4.49 29.95
C THR A 560 -5.13 -3.01 29.63
N ASN A 561 -4.29 -2.32 30.40
CA ASN A 561 -3.85 -0.96 30.08
C ASN A 561 -2.37 -0.99 29.73
N ASP A 562 -2.08 -1.04 28.43
CA ASP A 562 -0.72 -1.00 27.88
C ASP A 562 -0.77 -0.15 26.61
N TYR A 563 -0.56 1.15 26.77
CA TYR A 563 -0.76 2.13 25.70
C TYR A 563 0.24 3.28 25.75
N PHE A 564 0.46 3.86 24.57
CA PHE A 564 1.17 5.10 24.37
C PHE A 564 0.21 6.29 24.59
N THR A 565 0.64 7.33 25.29
CA THR A 565 -0.17 8.53 25.55
C THR A 565 0.57 9.79 25.08
N LYS A 566 -0.19 10.78 24.59
CA LYS A 566 0.29 12.15 24.41
C LYS A 566 -0.79 13.17 24.71
N SER A 567 -0.44 14.17 25.53
CA SER A 567 -1.27 15.35 25.79
C SER A 567 -0.71 16.59 25.10
N PHE A 568 -1.60 17.43 24.57
CA PHE A 568 -1.27 18.74 24.04
C PHE A 568 -2.45 19.70 24.23
N THR A 569 -2.19 21.00 24.20
CA THR A 569 -3.25 22.01 24.28
C THR A 569 -3.68 22.45 22.89
N LEU A 570 -4.93 22.89 22.75
CA LEU A 570 -5.46 23.33 21.46
C LEU A 570 -4.81 24.63 20.93
N ASP A 571 -4.00 25.32 21.73
CA ASP A 571 -3.17 26.46 21.34
C ASP A 571 -1.68 26.11 21.14
N ASP A 572 -1.32 24.82 21.20
CA ASP A 572 0.05 24.34 21.00
C ASP A 572 0.56 24.72 19.60
N THR A 573 1.80 25.23 19.56
CA THR A 573 2.50 25.60 18.32
C THR A 573 3.51 24.54 17.88
N THR A 574 3.83 23.58 18.74
CA THR A 574 4.81 22.50 18.53
C THR A 574 4.30 21.49 17.51
N TYR A 575 3.04 21.08 17.65
CA TYR A 575 2.40 20.09 16.77
C TYR A 575 1.51 20.72 15.70
N PHE A 576 1.42 22.05 15.66
CA PHE A 576 0.61 22.76 14.68
C PHE A 576 1.22 22.66 13.28
N SER A 577 0.50 22.01 12.36
CA SER A 577 0.95 21.81 10.97
C SER A 577 0.34 22.82 10.00
N GLY A 578 -0.81 23.42 10.31
CA GLY A 578 -1.46 24.39 9.44
C GLY A 578 -2.91 24.67 9.83
N GLU A 579 -3.46 25.74 9.23
CA GLU A 579 -4.86 26.13 9.34
C GLU A 579 -5.39 26.42 7.94
N THR A 580 -6.61 25.97 7.63
CA THR A 580 -7.20 26.26 6.31
C THR A 580 -7.71 27.69 6.24
N VAL A 581 -7.60 28.28 5.05
CA VAL A 581 -7.98 29.68 4.79
C VAL A 581 -9.01 29.70 3.66
N LYS A 582 -10.11 30.40 3.89
CA LYS A 582 -11.17 30.62 2.91
C LYS A 582 -11.35 32.11 2.69
N ASP A 583 -11.25 32.57 1.44
CA ASP A 583 -11.38 33.99 1.07
C ASP A 583 -10.43 34.94 1.86
N GLY A 584 -9.23 34.45 2.18
CA GLY A 584 -8.22 35.20 2.95
C GLY A 584 -8.46 35.26 4.46
N GLN A 585 -9.48 34.56 4.99
CA GLN A 585 -9.75 34.43 6.42
C GLN A 585 -9.55 32.99 6.90
N PRO A 586 -8.96 32.77 8.10
CA PRO A 586 -8.86 31.43 8.65
C PRO A 586 -10.23 30.82 8.93
N THR A 587 -10.42 29.54 8.59
CA THR A 587 -11.67 28.81 8.85
C THR A 587 -11.86 28.43 10.32
N GLY A 588 -10.75 28.43 11.09
CA GLY A 588 -10.66 27.89 12.45
C GLY A 588 -10.36 26.39 12.51
N TRP A 589 -10.26 25.71 11.36
CA TRP A 589 -9.86 24.29 11.29
C TRP A 589 -8.35 24.17 11.21
N ARG A 590 -7.78 23.51 12.21
CA ARG A 590 -6.33 23.38 12.43
C ARG A 590 -5.92 21.92 12.38
N LEU A 591 -4.87 21.63 11.63
CA LEU A 591 -4.23 20.31 11.59
C LEU A 591 -3.14 20.25 12.66
N PHE A 592 -3.28 19.31 13.59
CA PHE A 592 -2.21 18.92 14.50
C PHE A 592 -1.57 17.63 14.01
N ARG A 593 -0.23 17.63 13.90
CA ARG A 593 0.58 16.49 13.49
C ARG A 593 1.58 16.17 14.58
N ILE A 594 1.40 15.04 15.25
CA ILE A 594 2.19 14.61 16.39
C ILE A 594 3.05 13.41 15.96
N PRO A 595 4.40 13.49 16.02
CA PRO A 595 5.25 12.34 15.78
C PRO A 595 4.95 11.22 16.77
N LEU A 596 4.84 9.97 16.31
CA LEU A 596 4.63 8.83 17.20
C LEU A 596 5.79 8.63 18.19
N SER A 597 7.00 9.05 17.82
CA SER A 597 8.17 9.06 18.72
C SER A 597 8.02 10.02 19.91
N HIS A 598 7.05 10.94 19.89
CA HIS A 598 6.76 11.84 21.01
C HIS A 598 5.70 11.29 21.96
N PHE A 599 5.05 10.16 21.62
CA PHE A 599 4.17 9.47 22.55
C PHE A 599 5.02 8.67 23.53
N GLU A 600 4.54 8.61 24.77
CA GLU A 600 5.25 7.95 25.86
C GLU A 600 4.38 6.84 26.42
N MET A 601 5.02 5.75 26.87
CA MET A 601 4.30 4.69 27.57
C MET A 601 3.66 5.25 28.84
N ILE A 602 2.38 4.96 29.03
CA ILE A 602 1.65 5.42 30.22
C ILE A 602 2.23 4.83 31.52
N ASP A 603 2.61 3.56 31.47
CA ASP A 603 3.33 2.84 32.52
C ASP A 603 4.74 2.53 32.01
N SER A 604 5.76 2.87 32.80
CA SER A 604 7.16 2.58 32.47
C SER A 604 7.51 1.09 32.50
N THR A 605 6.63 0.24 33.05
CA THR A 605 6.75 -1.22 33.02
C THR A 605 6.01 -1.90 31.87
N GLY A 606 5.25 -1.14 31.09
CA GLY A 606 4.50 -1.64 29.92
C GLY A 606 5.41 -2.17 28.82
N ASN A 607 4.86 -3.04 27.97
CA ASN A 607 5.58 -3.68 26.87
C ASN A 607 4.88 -3.53 25.52
N GLN A 608 3.98 -2.55 25.40
CA GLN A 608 3.30 -2.22 24.16
C GLN A 608 4.29 -1.83 23.06
N GLU A 609 4.07 -2.37 21.88
CA GLU A 609 4.78 -2.02 20.65
C GLU A 609 3.80 -1.48 19.60
N TRP A 610 4.33 -0.81 18.58
CA TRP A 610 3.53 -0.27 17.48
C TRP A 610 2.95 -1.34 16.55
N ASN A 611 3.26 -2.62 16.75
CA ASN A 611 2.75 -3.73 15.93
C ASN A 611 1.33 -4.20 16.32
N GLU A 612 0.80 -3.72 17.46
CA GLU A 612 -0.50 -4.17 17.98
C GLU A 612 -1.30 -3.02 18.61
N ILE A 613 -1.59 -1.97 17.83
CA ILE A 613 -2.45 -0.87 18.29
C ILE A 613 -3.92 -1.26 18.08
N LYS A 614 -4.63 -1.61 19.15
CA LYS A 614 -6.05 -2.00 19.09
C LYS A 614 -7.00 -0.80 19.19
N PHE A 615 -6.77 0.08 20.16
CA PHE A 615 -7.70 1.14 20.51
C PHE A 615 -7.09 2.53 20.36
N CYS A 616 -7.96 3.50 20.11
CA CYS A 616 -7.67 4.93 20.24
C CYS A 616 -8.65 5.54 21.22
N ARG A 617 -8.12 6.16 22.28
CA ARG A 617 -8.90 6.93 23.24
C ARG A 617 -8.55 8.40 23.12
N VAL A 618 -9.55 9.24 22.93
CA VAL A 618 -9.43 10.69 22.93
C VAL A 618 -10.05 11.22 24.21
N ARG A 619 -9.29 11.97 25.00
CA ARG A 619 -9.71 12.51 26.29
C ARG A 619 -9.62 14.03 26.30
N VAL A 620 -10.62 14.66 26.91
CA VAL A 620 -10.65 16.11 27.15
C VAL A 620 -10.51 16.35 28.65
N THR A 621 -9.64 17.30 28.99
CA THR A 621 -9.42 17.74 30.37
C THR A 621 -9.49 19.27 30.45
N ASP A 622 -10.44 19.77 31.25
CA ASP A 622 -10.67 21.20 31.46
C ASP A 622 -11.41 21.43 32.79
N THR A 623 -11.32 22.66 33.33
CA THR A 623 -12.11 23.10 34.50
C THR A 623 -13.39 23.84 34.10
N THR A 624 -13.52 24.16 32.81
CA THR A 624 -14.67 24.87 32.24
C THR A 624 -15.32 24.07 31.12
N GLN A 625 -16.53 24.47 30.72
CA GLN A 625 -17.20 23.85 29.59
C GLN A 625 -16.47 24.15 28.28
N THR A 626 -16.23 23.10 27.48
CA THR A 626 -15.47 23.17 26.25
C THR A 626 -16.14 22.39 25.12
N TRP A 627 -15.99 22.91 23.90
CA TRP A 627 -16.43 22.26 22.66
C TRP A 627 -15.24 21.99 21.75
N VAL A 628 -15.02 20.71 21.45
CA VAL A 628 -14.01 20.26 20.50
C VAL A 628 -14.72 19.66 19.29
N GLN A 629 -14.37 20.14 18.09
CA GLN A 629 -14.88 19.60 16.83
C GLN A 629 -13.74 18.91 16.11
N ILE A 630 -13.96 17.69 15.66
CA ILE A 630 -12.99 16.85 14.96
C ILE A 630 -13.54 16.56 13.56
N ALA A 631 -12.80 16.94 12.52
CA ALA A 631 -13.17 16.61 11.15
C ALA A 631 -12.56 15.30 10.66
N LYS A 632 -11.39 14.94 11.19
CA LYS A 632 -10.61 13.77 10.72
C LYS A 632 -9.55 13.38 11.74
N ILE A 633 -9.31 12.08 11.91
CA ILE A 633 -8.23 11.51 12.75
C ILE A 633 -7.53 10.41 11.93
N GLU A 634 -6.20 10.50 11.78
CA GLU A 634 -5.42 9.56 10.98
C GLU A 634 -4.10 9.18 11.69
N LEU A 635 -3.72 7.93 11.57
CA LEU A 635 -2.35 7.45 11.71
C LEU A 635 -1.72 7.49 10.32
N VAL A 636 -0.63 8.25 10.19
CA VAL A 636 0.01 8.56 8.91
C VAL A 636 1.42 7.99 8.87
N GLY A 637 1.64 7.10 7.91
CA GLY A 637 2.95 6.60 7.50
C GLY A 637 3.34 7.12 6.11
N ASN A 638 4.45 6.60 5.60
CA ASN A 638 4.93 6.89 4.25
C ASN A 638 5.30 5.59 3.54
N GLU A 639 5.03 5.50 2.24
CA GLU A 639 5.46 4.38 1.39
C GLU A 639 6.98 4.41 1.19
N TRP A 640 7.56 5.61 1.12
CA TRP A 640 9.01 5.79 1.17
C TRP A 640 9.50 5.44 2.57
N GLN A 641 10.53 4.61 2.66
CA GLN A 641 11.10 4.20 3.93
C GLN A 641 12.28 5.11 4.28
N GLU A 642 12.19 5.82 5.40
CA GLU A 642 13.34 6.54 5.94
C GLU A 642 14.47 5.57 6.30
N LEU A 643 15.70 5.85 5.87
CA LEU A 643 16.89 5.09 6.24
C LEU A 643 17.65 5.73 7.41
N GLY A 644 17.43 7.02 7.66
CA GLY A 644 18.13 7.83 8.65
C GLY A 644 19.29 8.62 8.04
N VAL A 645 20.34 8.86 8.83
CA VAL A 645 21.48 9.71 8.43
C VAL A 645 22.76 8.90 8.30
N ALA A 646 23.61 9.26 7.34
CA ALA A 646 24.94 8.70 7.15
C ALA A 646 25.97 9.80 6.81
N PRO A 647 27.27 9.62 7.15
CA PRO A 647 28.35 10.38 6.53
C PRO A 647 28.35 10.16 5.02
N ASP A 648 28.72 11.17 4.22
CA ASP A 648 28.67 11.07 2.76
C ASP A 648 29.61 9.99 2.19
N SER A 649 30.70 9.67 2.91
CA SER A 649 31.63 8.58 2.58
C SER A 649 31.07 7.17 2.87
N SER A 650 29.90 7.05 3.47
CA SER A 650 29.28 5.80 3.89
C SER A 650 27.91 5.60 3.23
N ASN A 651 27.54 4.34 3.03
CA ASN A 651 26.19 3.92 2.62
C ASN A 651 25.44 3.21 3.76
N SER A 652 26.00 3.22 4.98
CA SER A 652 25.35 2.68 6.16
C SER A 652 24.63 3.80 6.90
N TYR A 653 23.30 3.80 6.80
CA TYR A 653 22.44 4.76 7.46
C TYR A 653 22.06 4.28 8.86
N SER A 654 21.95 5.22 9.80
CA SER A 654 21.51 4.95 11.16
C SER A 654 20.23 5.73 11.46
N LYS A 655 19.24 5.02 12.02
CA LYS A 655 18.03 5.63 12.59
C LYS A 655 18.23 6.15 14.01
N ALA A 656 19.29 5.71 14.68
CA ALA A 656 19.54 6.09 16.07
C ALA A 656 19.78 7.61 16.16
N ASN A 657 18.89 8.31 16.86
CA ASN A 657 18.87 9.78 16.99
C ASN A 657 18.69 10.54 15.66
N SER A 658 18.23 9.89 14.58
CA SER A 658 18.02 10.56 13.29
C SER A 658 16.64 11.14 13.13
N ASP A 659 15.62 10.62 13.83
CA ASP A 659 14.22 11.04 13.64
C ASP A 659 14.00 12.55 13.87
N SER A 660 14.84 13.19 14.70
CA SER A 660 14.83 14.64 14.90
C SER A 660 15.67 15.42 13.88
N VAL A 661 16.57 14.75 13.16
CA VAL A 661 17.53 15.34 12.21
C VAL A 661 17.06 15.21 10.77
N PHE A 662 16.43 14.09 10.41
CA PHE A 662 15.91 13.82 9.09
C PHE A 662 14.57 13.11 9.24
N ALA A 663 13.56 13.55 8.50
CA ALA A 663 12.23 12.95 8.52
C ALA A 663 11.59 13.10 7.15
N ILE A 664 10.75 12.12 6.80
CA ILE A 664 9.95 12.16 5.59
C ILE A 664 8.50 12.49 5.91
N SER A 665 7.87 13.28 5.07
CA SER A 665 6.44 13.56 5.13
C SER A 665 5.91 13.86 3.72
N VAL A 666 4.66 14.27 3.63
CA VAL A 666 4.06 14.71 2.37
C VAL A 666 3.51 16.12 2.52
N ILE A 667 3.45 16.83 1.40
CA ILE A 667 2.78 18.11 1.26
C ILE A 667 1.87 18.04 0.03
N ASN A 668 0.65 18.57 0.10
CA ASN A 668 -0.29 18.49 -1.01
C ASN A 668 -1.16 19.75 -1.16
N THR A 669 -1.84 19.86 -2.29
CA THR A 669 -2.66 21.03 -2.65
C THR A 669 -3.92 21.21 -1.79
N GLU A 670 -4.43 20.15 -1.16
CA GLU A 670 -5.68 20.17 -0.39
C GLU A 670 -5.45 20.53 1.10
N ASP A 671 -4.48 19.87 1.73
CA ASP A 671 -4.16 20.00 3.16
C ASP A 671 -3.29 21.23 3.45
N ASN A 672 -2.52 21.72 2.46
CA ASN A 672 -1.51 22.77 2.66
C ASN A 672 -1.74 23.97 1.72
N ALA A 673 -2.30 25.06 2.27
CA ALA A 673 -2.61 26.27 1.50
C ALA A 673 -1.39 26.96 0.85
N ASN A 674 -0.19 26.74 1.36
CA ASN A 674 1.04 27.38 0.88
C ASN A 674 1.76 26.56 -0.20
N TYR A 675 1.25 25.38 -0.55
CA TYR A 675 1.87 24.51 -1.54
C TYR A 675 1.30 24.77 -2.93
N ALA A 676 2.20 24.96 -3.90
CA ALA A 676 1.87 25.08 -5.30
C ALA A 676 2.78 24.14 -6.12
N PRO A 677 2.20 23.26 -6.96
CA PRO A 677 2.98 22.34 -7.78
C PRO A 677 3.81 23.09 -8.84
N PRO A 678 4.84 22.44 -9.42
CA PRO A 678 5.54 22.97 -10.58
C PRO A 678 4.58 23.27 -11.73
N LYS A 679 4.92 24.22 -12.58
CA LYS A 679 4.11 24.60 -13.74
C LYS A 679 3.91 23.40 -14.67
N GLY A 680 2.64 23.10 -14.95
CA GLY A 680 2.23 21.98 -15.81
C GLY A 680 2.05 20.65 -15.07
N VAL A 681 2.40 20.59 -13.78
CA VAL A 681 2.12 19.44 -12.92
C VAL A 681 0.82 19.72 -12.17
N LYS A 682 -0.12 18.77 -12.27
CA LYS A 682 -1.46 18.85 -11.67
C LYS A 682 -1.89 17.45 -11.24
N GLY A 683 -2.79 17.39 -10.27
CA GLY A 683 -3.46 16.14 -9.89
C GLY A 683 -4.32 15.59 -11.04
N GLU A 684 -4.61 14.30 -10.96
CA GLU A 684 -5.44 13.59 -11.94
C GLU A 684 -6.82 14.25 -12.06
N TYR A 685 -7.32 14.39 -13.29
CA TYR A 685 -8.67 14.86 -13.51
C TYR A 685 -9.59 13.68 -13.81
N ASP A 686 -10.48 13.38 -12.87
CA ASP A 686 -11.55 12.41 -13.05
C ASP A 686 -12.65 13.02 -13.92
N ARG A 687 -12.73 12.54 -15.16
CA ARG A 687 -13.72 13.01 -16.14
C ARG A 687 -15.15 12.59 -15.82
N ILE A 688 -15.36 11.55 -15.03
CA ILE A 688 -16.67 11.02 -14.67
C ILE A 688 -17.27 11.89 -13.55
N ASN A 689 -16.48 12.06 -12.49
CA ASN A 689 -16.88 12.83 -11.31
C ASN A 689 -16.68 14.35 -11.48
N GLU A 690 -15.97 14.77 -12.54
CA GLU A 690 -15.61 16.15 -12.87
C GLU A 690 -14.79 16.84 -11.78
N ILE A 691 -14.04 16.06 -11.00
CA ILE A 691 -13.16 16.53 -9.93
C ILE A 691 -11.70 16.34 -10.31
N ARG A 692 -10.85 17.16 -9.73
CA ARG A 692 -9.40 16.96 -9.78
C ARG A 692 -8.94 16.43 -8.43
N SER A 693 -8.26 15.30 -8.45
CA SER A 693 -7.56 14.78 -7.28
C SER A 693 -6.48 15.76 -6.83
N LYS A 694 -6.10 15.70 -5.55
CA LYS A 694 -4.93 16.41 -5.04
C LYS A 694 -3.67 16.13 -5.86
N GLU A 695 -2.75 17.08 -5.80
CA GLU A 695 -1.37 16.88 -6.20
C GLU A 695 -0.49 16.87 -4.95
N GLN A 696 0.43 15.91 -4.85
CA GLN A 696 1.24 15.67 -3.67
C GLN A 696 2.73 15.53 -4.01
N SER A 697 3.58 16.01 -3.11
CA SER A 697 5.03 15.85 -3.16
C SER A 697 5.57 15.20 -1.88
N LEU A 698 6.67 14.43 -2.04
CA LEU A 698 7.47 13.94 -0.92
C LEU A 698 8.30 15.07 -0.32
N VAL A 699 8.23 15.24 1.00
CA VAL A 699 9.01 16.22 1.75
C VAL A 699 10.15 15.51 2.47
N LEU A 700 11.38 15.86 2.11
CA LEU A 700 12.60 15.48 2.83
C LEU A 700 12.93 16.60 3.82
N LYS A 701 12.48 16.47 5.07
CA LYS A 701 12.73 17.45 6.12
C LYS A 701 14.05 17.11 6.80
N PHE A 702 14.89 18.12 7.02
CA PHE A 702 16.09 17.99 7.82
C PHE A 702 16.25 19.16 8.80
N ASP A 703 16.83 18.89 9.95
CA ASP A 703 17.18 19.87 10.97
C ASP A 703 18.57 19.60 11.53
N ASN A 704 19.43 20.62 11.59
CA ASN A 704 20.80 20.53 12.08
C ASN A 704 21.65 19.37 11.48
N LEU A 705 21.45 19.05 10.20
CA LEU A 705 22.26 18.03 9.50
C LEU A 705 23.74 18.44 9.48
N SER A 706 24.60 17.57 9.99
CA SER A 706 26.04 17.85 10.09
C SER A 706 26.69 18.02 8.71
N PRO A 707 27.75 18.85 8.57
CA PRO A 707 28.48 18.96 7.32
C PRO A 707 28.94 17.60 6.79
N ARG A 708 28.80 17.39 5.47
CA ARG A 708 29.15 16.13 4.78
C ARG A 708 28.41 14.90 5.31
N HIS A 709 27.19 15.09 5.81
CA HIS A 709 26.24 14.01 6.08
C HIS A 709 25.05 14.14 5.13
N LYS A 710 24.35 13.02 4.95
CA LYS A 710 23.16 12.91 4.10
C LYS A 710 22.07 12.12 4.82
N GLY A 711 20.83 12.57 4.68
CA GLY A 711 19.64 11.78 4.98
C GLY A 711 19.24 10.95 3.76
N ALA A 712 18.45 9.89 3.93
CA ALA A 712 17.92 9.17 2.78
C ALA A 712 16.57 8.53 3.05
N ALA A 713 15.76 8.47 2.01
CA ALA A 713 14.52 7.71 1.94
C ALA A 713 14.60 6.71 0.77
N LEU A 714 14.03 5.53 0.95
CA LEU A 714 14.11 4.40 0.02
C LEU A 714 12.71 3.93 -0.36
N LYS A 715 12.43 3.83 -1.67
CA LYS A 715 11.29 3.09 -2.20
C LYS A 715 11.81 1.85 -2.92
N THR A 716 11.28 0.69 -2.55
CA THR A 716 11.56 -0.57 -3.24
C THR A 716 10.39 -0.88 -4.16
N LEU A 717 10.70 -1.16 -5.42
CA LEU A 717 9.70 -1.47 -6.44
C LEU A 717 9.29 -2.94 -6.33
N VAL A 718 8.01 -3.21 -6.59
CA VAL A 718 7.50 -4.57 -6.68
C VAL A 718 7.98 -5.20 -8.00
N ASN A 719 8.43 -6.46 -7.96
CA ASN A 719 8.77 -7.20 -9.17
C ASN A 719 7.46 -7.51 -9.91
N VAL A 720 7.27 -6.89 -11.06
CA VAL A 720 6.23 -7.30 -12.01
C VAL A 720 6.91 -8.16 -13.09
N THR A 721 6.39 -9.35 -13.33
CA THR A 721 6.91 -10.31 -14.33
C THR A 721 6.12 -10.24 -15.64
N GLY A 722 6.70 -10.77 -16.72
CA GLY A 722 6.05 -10.81 -18.04
C GLY A 722 5.99 -9.44 -18.73
N ASP A 723 4.93 -9.20 -19.51
CA ASP A 723 4.78 -8.01 -20.37
C ASP A 723 4.70 -6.68 -19.60
N ARG A 724 4.46 -6.74 -18.29
CA ARG A 724 4.35 -5.57 -17.39
C ARG A 724 5.62 -5.31 -16.57
N ALA A 725 6.72 -6.01 -16.87
CA ALA A 725 7.99 -5.75 -16.21
C ALA A 725 8.42 -4.29 -16.45
N LYS A 726 8.66 -3.54 -15.36
CA LYS A 726 9.09 -2.12 -15.41
C LYS A 726 10.50 -2.02 -16.01
N SER A 727 10.57 -1.95 -17.33
CA SER A 727 11.81 -1.72 -18.08
C SER A 727 11.88 -0.27 -18.54
N TYR A 728 12.92 0.43 -18.13
CA TYR A 728 13.12 1.84 -18.48
C TYR A 728 13.89 2.02 -19.80
N LEU A 729 14.17 0.93 -20.53
CA LEU A 729 14.93 0.94 -21.79
C LEU A 729 14.16 1.55 -22.97
N THR A 730 12.83 1.60 -22.90
CA THR A 730 11.98 2.18 -23.94
C THR A 730 11.83 3.70 -23.83
N TYR A 731 12.42 4.29 -22.78
CA TYR A 731 12.32 5.71 -22.46
C TYR A 731 13.62 6.44 -22.76
N ASP A 732 13.52 7.63 -23.35
CA ASP A 732 14.69 8.46 -23.63
C ASP A 732 15.17 9.24 -22.41
N LYS A 733 14.24 9.65 -21.54
CA LYS A 733 14.52 10.58 -20.42
C LYS A 733 13.81 10.18 -19.15
N MET A 734 14.47 10.44 -18.02
CA MET A 734 13.89 10.39 -16.67
C MET A 734 13.88 11.81 -16.09
N LYS A 735 12.71 12.29 -15.69
CA LYS A 735 12.51 13.65 -15.18
C LYS A 735 11.98 13.65 -13.74
N MET A 736 12.40 14.63 -12.95
CA MET A 736 11.87 14.87 -11.61
C MET A 736 12.04 16.36 -11.24
N TYR A 737 11.11 16.89 -10.46
CA TYR A 737 11.16 18.26 -9.94
C TYR A 737 11.60 18.27 -8.48
N VAL A 738 12.42 19.24 -8.09
CA VAL A 738 12.88 19.43 -6.71
C VAL A 738 12.53 20.83 -6.25
N TYR A 739 12.04 20.97 -5.02
CA TYR A 739 11.74 22.27 -4.42
C TYR A 739 12.71 22.58 -3.29
N GLY A 740 13.40 23.72 -3.35
CA GLY A 740 14.29 24.16 -2.28
C GLY A 740 13.62 25.15 -1.33
N ASN A 741 13.58 24.82 -0.04
CA ASN A 741 13.12 25.73 1.01
C ASN A 741 13.92 25.55 2.29
N SER A 742 15.02 26.29 2.41
CA SER A 742 15.91 26.23 3.56
C SER A 742 16.73 27.51 3.70
N PRO A 743 17.11 27.94 4.91
CA PRO A 743 18.03 29.07 5.11
C PRO A 743 19.40 28.88 4.43
N TRP A 744 19.80 27.64 4.13
CA TRP A 744 21.06 27.31 3.45
C TRP A 744 20.93 27.14 1.93
N ILE A 745 19.73 27.35 1.39
CA ILE A 745 19.41 27.34 -0.03
C ILE A 745 19.17 28.78 -0.49
N GLY A 746 20.06 29.32 -1.32
CA GLY A 746 19.92 30.65 -1.91
C GLY A 746 19.46 30.59 -3.37
N ASN A 747 19.23 31.78 -3.95
CA ASN A 747 18.90 31.91 -5.38
C ASN A 747 20.12 31.69 -6.30
N THR A 748 21.34 31.94 -5.79
CA THR A 748 22.59 31.88 -6.57
C THR A 748 23.61 30.91 -5.99
N GLU A 749 23.66 30.78 -4.66
CA GLU A 749 24.57 29.89 -3.94
C GLU A 749 23.76 28.99 -3.01
N THR A 750 24.16 27.72 -2.89
CA THR A 750 23.52 26.75 -2.02
C THR A 750 24.58 25.86 -1.36
N LYS A 751 24.26 25.38 -0.15
CA LYS A 751 25.06 24.40 0.60
C LYS A 751 24.35 23.05 0.72
N VAL A 752 23.21 22.91 0.05
CA VAL A 752 22.38 21.72 0.10
C VAL A 752 22.39 21.09 -1.29
N GLU A 753 22.70 19.81 -1.32
CA GLU A 753 22.67 18.98 -2.51
C GLU A 753 21.56 17.95 -2.34
N PHE A 754 20.88 17.65 -3.43
CA PHE A 754 19.94 16.56 -3.54
C PHE A 754 20.63 15.41 -4.26
N PHE A 755 20.40 14.18 -3.82
CA PHE A 755 20.80 13.01 -4.57
C PHE A 755 19.65 12.05 -4.85
N MET A 756 19.73 11.39 -6.00
CA MET A 756 18.85 10.30 -6.39
C MET A 756 19.70 9.11 -6.84
N ARG A 757 19.49 7.97 -6.18
CA ARG A 757 20.16 6.71 -6.48
C ARG A 757 19.14 5.66 -6.87
N PHE A 758 19.41 4.91 -7.94
CA PHE A 758 18.52 3.86 -8.41
C PHE A 758 19.30 2.70 -9.03
N GLY A 759 18.83 1.48 -8.81
CA GLY A 759 19.51 0.28 -9.30
C GLY A 759 19.02 -1.01 -8.67
N LEU A 760 19.94 -1.98 -8.56
CA LEU A 760 19.70 -3.31 -8.01
C LEU A 760 20.82 -3.69 -7.04
N GLY A 761 20.54 -3.65 -5.74
CA GLY A 761 21.50 -4.04 -4.71
C GLY A 761 22.69 -3.09 -4.65
N GLU A 762 23.88 -3.63 -4.87
CA GLU A 762 25.12 -2.84 -4.83
C GLU A 762 25.42 -2.11 -6.15
N ASP A 763 24.74 -2.50 -7.24
CA ASP A 763 24.89 -1.88 -8.55
C ASP A 763 23.87 -0.75 -8.71
N TYR A 764 24.33 0.49 -8.89
CA TYR A 764 23.44 1.63 -9.00
C TYR A 764 23.99 2.79 -9.83
N TYR A 765 23.05 3.59 -10.33
CA TYR A 765 23.27 4.95 -10.79
C TYR A 765 22.98 5.92 -9.63
N GLU A 766 23.77 6.97 -9.49
CA GLU A 766 23.56 8.06 -8.54
C GLU A 766 23.74 9.40 -9.24
N LEU A 767 22.73 10.27 -9.12
CA LEU A 767 22.78 11.66 -9.50
C LEU A 767 22.89 12.50 -8.23
N VAL A 768 23.79 13.48 -8.23
CA VAL A 768 23.89 14.52 -7.20
C VAL A 768 23.77 15.87 -7.90
N GLN A 769 23.00 16.80 -7.34
CA GLN A 769 22.92 18.17 -7.84
C GLN A 769 22.64 19.17 -6.71
N PRO A 770 23.11 20.43 -6.83
CA PRO A 770 22.73 21.49 -5.91
C PRO A 770 21.23 21.81 -5.99
N VAL A 771 20.65 22.25 -4.86
CA VAL A 771 19.24 22.70 -4.79
C VAL A 771 19.19 24.21 -4.57
N TYR A 772 18.45 24.91 -5.42
CA TYR A 772 18.23 26.36 -5.37
C TYR A 772 16.84 26.69 -4.80
N ASN A 773 16.61 27.95 -4.46
CA ASN A 773 15.37 28.37 -3.82
C ASN A 773 14.15 28.22 -4.74
N GLY A 774 13.05 27.67 -4.20
CA GLY A 774 11.81 27.44 -4.92
C GLY A 774 11.89 26.28 -5.92
N TRP A 775 11.05 26.31 -6.96
CA TRP A 775 11.13 25.40 -8.11
C TRP A 775 12.21 25.81 -9.13
N ASP A 776 12.75 27.03 -9.01
CA ASP A 776 13.77 27.60 -9.91
C ASP A 776 13.41 27.49 -11.41
N GLU A 777 12.14 27.70 -11.78
CA GLU A 777 11.63 27.45 -13.14
C GLU A 777 12.25 28.34 -14.24
N THR A 778 12.87 29.47 -13.87
CA THR A 778 13.50 30.39 -14.83
C THR A 778 14.84 29.86 -15.35
N GLU A 779 15.69 29.33 -14.47
CA GLU A 779 16.99 28.75 -14.82
C GLU A 779 16.94 27.22 -14.94
N ASN A 780 15.85 26.61 -14.44
CA ASN A 780 15.56 25.19 -14.50
C ASN A 780 16.63 24.30 -13.86
N ARG A 781 17.35 24.80 -12.83
CA ARG A 781 18.44 24.07 -12.17
C ARG A 781 17.93 23.03 -11.17
N ASN A 782 16.73 23.24 -10.62
CA ASN A 782 16.06 22.29 -9.73
C ASN A 782 15.29 21.18 -10.46
N THR A 783 15.39 21.10 -11.78
CA THR A 783 14.76 20.04 -12.57
C THR A 783 15.79 18.99 -12.95
N ILE A 784 15.56 17.77 -12.49
CA ILE A 784 16.30 16.60 -12.96
C ILE A 784 15.76 16.22 -14.33
N ASN A 785 16.65 16.16 -15.32
CA ASN A 785 16.37 15.71 -16.66
C ASN A 785 17.53 14.85 -17.13
N LEU A 786 17.41 13.53 -16.94
CA LEU A 786 18.45 12.55 -17.17
C LEU A 786 18.19 11.83 -18.50
N ASP A 787 19.16 11.92 -19.41
CA ASP A 787 19.14 11.18 -20.68
C ASP A 787 19.59 9.73 -20.45
N LEU A 788 18.66 8.78 -20.64
CA LEU A 788 18.87 7.36 -20.37
C LEU A 788 19.73 6.69 -21.46
N ASN A 789 19.67 7.18 -22.70
CA ASN A 789 20.52 6.71 -23.80
C ASN A 789 21.97 7.13 -23.57
N TRP A 790 22.21 8.37 -23.15
CA TRP A 790 23.54 8.82 -22.76
C TRP A 790 24.05 8.06 -21.52
N LEU A 791 23.21 7.83 -20.51
CA LEU A 791 23.60 7.13 -19.28
C LEU A 791 24.05 5.68 -19.56
N THR A 792 23.35 4.97 -20.45
CA THR A 792 23.73 3.61 -20.86
C THR A 792 25.00 3.59 -21.68
N GLN A 793 25.23 4.59 -22.53
CA GLN A 793 26.50 4.75 -23.24
C GLN A 793 27.67 5.05 -22.28
N LEU A 794 27.46 5.95 -21.32
CA LEU A 794 28.47 6.30 -20.32
C LEU A 794 28.91 5.08 -19.49
N LYS A 795 27.96 4.19 -19.15
CA LYS A 795 28.26 2.91 -18.48
C LYS A 795 29.26 2.06 -19.28
N LEU A 796 29.21 2.08 -20.62
CA LEU A 796 30.08 1.28 -21.49
C LEU A 796 31.42 1.94 -21.82
N GLN A 797 31.57 3.24 -21.51
CA GLN A 797 32.77 4.02 -21.81
C GLN A 797 33.80 3.97 -20.67
N ASP A 798 35.05 4.26 -21.00
CA ASP A 798 36.19 4.38 -20.10
C ASP A 798 36.90 5.73 -20.28
N SER A 799 37.96 5.97 -19.52
CA SER A 799 38.71 7.23 -19.56
C SER A 799 39.37 7.55 -20.92
N THR A 800 39.45 6.58 -21.84
CA THR A 800 40.07 6.73 -23.16
C THR A 800 39.07 7.04 -24.27
N ASN A 801 37.82 6.61 -24.11
CA ASN A 801 36.78 6.70 -25.16
C ASN A 801 35.52 7.48 -24.73
N VAL A 802 35.50 8.02 -23.51
CA VAL A 802 34.37 8.80 -23.01
C VAL A 802 34.03 9.97 -23.92
N LYS A 803 32.77 10.05 -24.32
CA LYS A 803 32.22 11.19 -25.05
C LYS A 803 31.63 12.17 -24.05
N LYS A 804 32.36 13.24 -23.78
CA LYS A 804 31.88 14.33 -22.91
C LYS A 804 30.79 15.12 -23.63
N LEU A 805 29.81 15.57 -22.87
CA LEU A 805 28.76 16.49 -23.32
C LEU A 805 29.35 17.88 -23.58
N ASN A 806 30.17 18.39 -22.64
CA ASN A 806 30.97 19.59 -22.82
C ASN A 806 32.47 19.28 -22.72
N ASP A 807 33.31 20.00 -23.47
CA ASP A 807 34.77 19.81 -23.42
C ASP A 807 35.35 20.06 -22.02
N THR A 808 34.72 20.97 -21.27
CA THR A 808 35.10 21.34 -19.90
C THR A 808 34.73 20.28 -18.86
N ASP A 809 33.83 19.35 -19.17
CA ASP A 809 33.39 18.31 -18.22
C ASP A 809 34.53 17.36 -17.83
N THR A 810 34.39 16.72 -16.67
CA THR A 810 35.40 15.79 -16.17
C THR A 810 34.82 14.40 -15.98
N PHE A 811 35.61 13.38 -16.34
CA PHE A 811 35.27 11.98 -16.18
C PHE A 811 36.40 11.25 -15.48
N SER A 812 36.04 10.32 -14.60
CA SER A 812 36.96 9.44 -13.90
C SER A 812 36.38 8.04 -13.82
N ASP A 813 37.24 7.04 -13.94
CA ASP A 813 36.91 5.63 -13.79
C ASP A 813 37.92 4.99 -12.84
N SER A 814 37.48 4.66 -11.63
CA SER A 814 38.35 4.07 -10.61
C SER A 814 37.55 3.18 -9.64
N ALA A 815 38.15 2.08 -9.20
CA ALA A 815 37.57 1.21 -8.16
C ALA A 815 36.10 0.80 -8.40
N ASN A 816 35.77 0.43 -9.66
CA ASN A 816 34.42 0.05 -10.08
C ASN A 816 33.36 1.17 -9.93
N ILE A 817 33.81 2.43 -9.88
CA ILE A 817 32.99 3.62 -9.85
C ILE A 817 33.41 4.52 -11.01
N LYS A 818 32.45 4.82 -11.88
CA LYS A 818 32.57 5.84 -12.92
C LYS A 818 31.91 7.10 -12.42
N SER A 819 32.60 8.24 -12.53
CA SER A 819 32.09 9.53 -12.10
C SER A 819 32.24 10.54 -13.22
N TYR A 820 31.13 11.19 -13.56
CA TYR A 820 31.04 12.27 -14.53
C TYR A 820 30.58 13.55 -13.81
N THR A 821 31.36 14.62 -13.90
CA THR A 821 31.07 15.91 -13.27
C THR A 821 30.85 16.97 -14.34
N PHE A 822 29.75 17.72 -14.20
CA PHE A 822 29.34 18.75 -15.13
C PHE A 822 29.98 20.09 -14.77
N ASN A 823 30.66 20.70 -15.72
CA ASN A 823 31.29 22.00 -15.57
C ASN A 823 30.63 23.03 -16.49
N ASP A 824 30.68 24.29 -16.09
CA ASP A 824 30.24 25.40 -16.92
C ASP A 824 31.23 25.69 -18.07
N GLU A 825 30.92 26.71 -18.89
CA GLU A 825 31.77 27.14 -20.02
C GLU A 825 33.17 27.60 -19.59
N ASN A 826 33.33 28.01 -18.32
CA ASN A 826 34.59 28.48 -17.75
C ASN A 826 35.37 27.34 -17.03
N GLY A 827 34.84 26.12 -17.03
CA GLY A 827 35.43 24.97 -16.36
C GLY A 827 35.20 24.93 -14.85
N ILE A 828 34.26 25.71 -14.32
CA ILE A 828 33.85 25.69 -12.92
C ILE A 828 32.78 24.61 -12.73
N SER A 829 32.91 23.79 -11.68
CA SER A 829 31.92 22.75 -11.38
C SER A 829 30.56 23.35 -11.09
N THR A 830 29.54 22.85 -11.80
CA THR A 830 28.14 23.16 -11.54
C THR A 830 27.61 22.51 -10.26
N GLY A 831 28.40 21.62 -9.64
CA GLY A 831 27.96 20.77 -8.52
C GLY A 831 27.15 19.55 -8.96
N LYS A 832 26.70 19.49 -10.22
CA LYS A 832 26.00 18.32 -10.75
C LYS A 832 27.00 17.20 -11.07
N GLN A 833 26.67 15.98 -10.65
CA GLN A 833 27.51 14.80 -10.82
C GLN A 833 26.66 13.56 -11.07
N ILE A 834 27.15 12.67 -11.93
CA ILE A 834 26.62 11.31 -12.12
C ILE A 834 27.69 10.31 -11.69
N LYS A 835 27.32 9.35 -10.85
CA LYS A 835 28.15 8.21 -10.47
C LYS A 835 27.48 6.91 -10.89
N ILE A 836 28.27 5.97 -11.40
CA ILE A 836 27.85 4.63 -11.76
C ILE A 836 28.72 3.67 -10.96
N LYS A 837 28.13 2.91 -10.05
CA LYS A 837 28.82 1.87 -9.28
C LYS A 837 28.44 0.51 -9.83
N GLY A 838 29.45 -0.28 -10.20
CA GLY A 838 29.25 -1.63 -10.72
C GLY A 838 28.55 -1.69 -12.07
N ALA A 839 27.63 -2.64 -12.25
CA ALA A 839 27.02 -2.94 -13.56
C ALA A 839 25.49 -2.73 -13.63
N PRO A 840 24.94 -1.59 -13.17
CA PRO A 840 23.49 -1.40 -13.05
C PRO A 840 22.78 -1.48 -14.40
N ALA A 841 21.53 -1.94 -14.41
CA ALA A 841 20.75 -2.11 -15.64
C ALA A 841 19.39 -1.42 -15.54
N LEU A 842 19.05 -0.61 -16.55
CA LEU A 842 17.77 0.08 -16.65
C LEU A 842 16.58 -0.86 -16.86
N SER A 843 16.79 -2.13 -17.21
CA SER A 843 15.72 -3.12 -17.26
C SER A 843 15.43 -3.81 -15.92
N ARG A 844 16.23 -3.53 -14.88
CA ARG A 844 16.22 -4.28 -13.62
C ARG A 844 16.32 -3.39 -12.37
N ILE A 845 15.86 -2.15 -12.47
CA ILE A 845 15.82 -1.25 -11.32
C ILE A 845 14.81 -1.83 -10.31
N LYS A 846 15.24 -2.01 -9.05
CA LYS A 846 14.40 -2.48 -7.94
C LYS A 846 14.24 -1.47 -6.82
N PHE A 847 15.03 -0.41 -6.80
CA PHE A 847 14.89 0.63 -5.80
C PHE A 847 15.17 2.01 -6.36
N PHE A 848 14.52 2.99 -5.75
CA PHE A 848 14.87 4.40 -5.81
C PHE A 848 15.16 4.88 -4.39
N MET A 849 16.24 5.63 -4.24
CA MET A 849 16.66 6.25 -3.00
C MET A 849 16.87 7.73 -3.26
N VAL A 850 16.28 8.58 -2.43
CA VAL A 850 16.38 10.04 -2.55
C VAL A 850 16.79 10.63 -1.20
N GLY A 851 17.50 11.76 -1.20
CA GLY A 851 17.98 12.36 0.04
C GLY A 851 18.63 13.72 -0.11
#